data_AF-A0A4Q5NWA5-F1
#
_entry.id   AF-A0A4Q5NWA5-F1
#
_cell.length_a   1.000
_cell.length_b   1.000
_cell.length_c   1.000
_cell.angle_alpha   90.00
_cell.angle_beta   90.00
_cell.angle_gamma   90.00
#
_symmetry.space_group_name_H-M   'P 1'
#
loop_
_entity.id
_entity.type
_entity.pdbx_description
1 polymer ?
#
loop_
_entity_poly.entity_id
_entity_poly.type
_entity_poly.pdbx_seq_one_letter_code
_entity_poly.pdbx_strand_id
1 'polypeptide(L)'
;MLSSQRNCSYNMSVQVPISKVMLSFCALAVAGVAQAQNQEPLPIRIPTYYNPDKSTPAVKNLQTDVCIYGGNSAGVATALQLSRNGKTSIIIEPSNHLGGLSAGGLGETDIGNKAAIGGISREFYGRIGQKYGVAEEWKFEPHVAETVFKEMVAEAKAPVYFRQFLKSVQKEGGRIASITLESGITVNAKMFVDCSYEGDLMAKAGVKYTIGRESNATYNEKNNGIQVHPLHQFDLAVDPYVVAGNPASGLLPGINPEPIPPTGTGDKKVQAYNFRLCLTNDPANRIPFEKPTGYDAKQFVLLGRYLKAGWPASEVFRKFDPIRNSFAAGENATPTSLQVADVKDAKNLLTKLKKAGGPFTLYLKQKFSPALQTKLNAYDGQVPSPELLQAVISELNGQIAGPLFYTPELFAKVQMSAATRQQIAQNPTGEALRRLHVRLLLESYPSELGFKTYQKVDKNNHGAISTDFIGANFDYPEADYATRERIFQQHVTYQKSLMWFMGNDPSVPEAIRTRWSQWGLPKDEFQETGGWPHQFYVREARRMLGGYVMTESNCRAQEVVPDAVGLAAYTMDSHNVQRFVRDGRVWNEGDVQEKGVLPYPISYRSITPKKAECENLLVPVCLSASHIAYGSIRMEPVFMILGQSSADAATIAIDKGIALQDVAYSELRAKLDAQKQVLQWGTQAQPAPITNLETDSQAALRGFFGRLQNGQKQTVVFYGTSLTRNGAWTTAVQNWLNQKFPGQVTCFNSGLSGKNSDEGVAQMQTQLLAHKPDLAFIEFSINDSHKKFDMPIERGASNLDQIVKALRAQNSSAAIVLQVMDVPWDAPNGNRSLTDRPQLQAFNDNYRTYARQHALPLIDHNADWLRLKETDSDNYHAYLADGLHPNKDGDLAITWPAIETLLSTINTKK
;
A
#
# COMPACT_ATOMS: atom_id res chain seq x y z
N MET A 1 18.94 -76.38 45.23
CA MET A 1 19.59 -76.68 43.95
C MET A 1 19.34 -75.53 42.98
N LEU A 2 20.31 -75.27 42.10
CA LEU A 2 20.60 -74.01 41.40
C LEU A 2 19.55 -73.48 40.40
N SER A 3 19.47 -72.14 40.35
CA SER A 3 19.31 -71.21 39.21
C SER A 3 18.25 -71.47 38.12
N SER A 4 17.43 -70.47 37.79
CA SER A 4 17.82 -69.35 36.92
C SER A 4 16.66 -68.37 36.64
N GLN A 5 17.03 -67.08 36.71
CA GLN A 5 16.62 -65.92 35.92
C GLN A 5 15.15 -65.46 35.77
N ARG A 6 14.91 -64.28 36.39
CA ARG A 6 14.40 -62.99 35.86
C ARG A 6 13.09 -63.00 35.06
N ASN A 7 12.08 -62.17 35.32
CA ASN A 7 11.87 -61.09 36.28
C ASN A 7 10.35 -60.93 36.45
N CYS A 8 9.89 -60.98 37.71
CA CYS A 8 8.61 -60.47 38.20
C CYS A 8 8.52 -58.94 37.97
N SER A 9 7.36 -58.26 38.00
CA SER A 9 6.26 -58.47 38.94
C SER A 9 4.94 -57.86 38.48
N TYR A 10 3.92 -58.72 38.61
CA TYR A 10 2.50 -58.59 38.90
C TYR A 10 2.09 -57.42 39.84
N ASN A 11 1.00 -56.70 39.52
CA ASN A 11 -0.40 -56.81 40.03
C ASN A 11 -0.62 -56.26 41.46
N MET A 12 -1.64 -55.42 41.65
CA MET A 12 -2.95 -55.66 42.33
C MET A 12 -3.14 -54.43 43.28
N SER A 13 -4.29 -53.86 43.64
CA SER A 13 -5.65 -54.39 43.87
C SER A 13 -6.59 -53.25 44.38
N VAL A 14 -7.84 -53.23 43.90
CA VAL A 14 -9.12 -53.28 44.69
C VAL A 14 -9.65 -52.07 45.54
N GLN A 15 -10.86 -51.60 45.13
CA GLN A 15 -12.09 -51.13 45.84
C GLN A 15 -12.21 -49.79 46.67
N VAL A 16 -12.86 -48.77 46.04
CA VAL A 16 -14.16 -48.01 46.30
C VAL A 16 -14.71 -47.95 47.77
N PRO A 17 -15.28 -46.83 48.36
CA PRO A 17 -16.40 -45.98 47.84
C PRO A 17 -16.58 -44.46 48.25
N ILE A 18 -17.29 -43.70 47.38
CA ILE A 18 -18.43 -42.74 47.59
C ILE A 18 -18.30 -41.65 48.70
N SER A 19 -18.33 -40.31 48.47
CA SER A 19 -19.51 -39.50 48.07
C SER A 19 -19.26 -37.97 47.96
N LYS A 20 -19.93 -37.36 46.97
CA LYS A 20 -20.66 -36.06 46.93
C LYS A 20 -19.96 -34.67 47.03
N VAL A 21 -20.20 -33.90 45.94
CA VAL A 21 -20.46 -32.44 45.83
C VAL A 21 -19.26 -31.53 45.46
N MET A 22 -19.04 -31.31 44.17
CA MET A 22 -19.21 -30.03 43.46
C MET A 22 -18.73 -30.12 41.99
N LEU A 23 -19.34 -29.30 41.12
CA LEU A 23 -18.97 -28.98 39.74
C LEU A 23 -19.36 -29.98 38.63
N SER A 24 -20.67 -29.97 38.31
CA SER A 24 -21.13 -30.09 36.93
C SER A 24 -21.08 -28.71 36.27
N PHE A 25 -20.40 -28.62 35.12
CA PHE A 25 -20.63 -27.74 33.96
C PHE A 25 -19.28 -27.46 33.27
N CYS A 26 -18.88 -28.32 32.34
CA CYS A 26 -18.06 -28.02 31.14
C CYS A 26 -17.54 -29.33 30.52
N ALA A 27 -18.38 -30.04 29.78
CA ALA A 27 -17.93 -31.13 28.91
C ALA A 27 -18.93 -31.36 27.76
N LEU A 28 -19.26 -30.31 27.01
CA LEU A 28 -20.02 -30.37 25.76
C LEU A 28 -19.58 -29.21 24.86
N ALA A 29 -18.29 -29.15 24.53
CA ALA A 29 -17.73 -28.15 23.61
C ALA A 29 -16.44 -28.62 22.89
N VAL A 30 -16.28 -29.93 22.66
CA VAL A 30 -15.09 -30.47 21.95
C VAL A 30 -15.44 -31.41 20.78
N ALA A 31 -16.71 -31.58 20.43
CA ALA A 31 -17.13 -32.45 19.33
C ALA A 31 -17.49 -31.71 18.02
N GLY A 32 -16.83 -30.58 17.72
CA GLY A 32 -17.14 -29.73 16.55
C GLY A 32 -16.02 -29.47 15.56
N VAL A 33 -14.80 -30.01 15.77
CA VAL A 33 -13.62 -29.71 14.92
C VAL A 33 -13.03 -30.95 14.25
N ALA A 34 -13.67 -32.12 14.34
CA ALA A 34 -13.12 -33.36 13.80
C ALA A 34 -14.13 -34.10 12.90
N GLN A 35 -14.46 -33.54 11.73
CA GLN A 35 -15.08 -34.31 10.62
C GLN A 35 -14.69 -33.76 9.23
N ALA A 36 -13.43 -33.33 9.07
CA ALA A 36 -12.89 -32.94 7.75
C ALA A 36 -11.45 -33.40 7.54
N GLN A 37 -11.08 -34.60 8.00
CA GLN A 37 -9.82 -35.24 7.62
C GLN A 37 -10.02 -36.76 7.64
N ASN A 38 -10.36 -37.34 6.48
CA ASN A 38 -10.05 -38.73 6.14
C ASN A 38 -10.46 -39.04 4.68
N GLN A 39 -9.61 -38.65 3.74
CA GLN A 39 -9.31 -39.35 2.47
C GLN A 39 -8.19 -38.57 1.74
N GLU A 40 -7.12 -39.25 1.33
CA GLU A 40 -5.93 -38.62 0.73
C GLU A 40 -6.20 -38.00 -0.66
N PRO A 41 -5.68 -36.78 -0.94
CA PRO A 41 -5.32 -36.38 -2.29
C PRO A 41 -3.83 -36.03 -2.37
N LEU A 42 -3.05 -36.88 -3.06
CA LEU A 42 -1.76 -36.52 -3.66
C LEU A 42 -2.00 -36.17 -5.14
N PRO A 43 -1.25 -35.22 -5.74
CA PRO A 43 -1.80 -33.89 -6.04
C PRO A 43 -2.24 -33.69 -7.48
N ILE A 44 -3.21 -32.78 -7.67
CA ILE A 44 -3.40 -32.08 -8.94
C ILE A 44 -2.18 -31.16 -9.16
N ARG A 45 -1.17 -31.62 -9.92
CA ARG A 45 0.04 -30.81 -10.24
C ARG A 45 -0.22 -29.60 -11.15
N ILE A 46 -1.48 -29.30 -11.43
CA ILE A 46 -1.92 -28.19 -12.26
C ILE A 46 -2.98 -27.45 -11.43
N PRO A 47 -2.82 -26.15 -11.16
CA PRO A 47 -3.86 -25.40 -10.46
C PRO A 47 -5.18 -25.49 -11.25
N THR A 48 -6.31 -25.42 -10.57
CA THR A 48 -7.65 -25.41 -11.18
C THR A 48 -8.51 -24.37 -10.50
N TYR A 49 -9.31 -23.65 -11.27
CA TYR A 49 -10.32 -22.72 -10.77
C TYR A 49 -11.60 -23.47 -10.37
N TYR A 50 -12.14 -24.28 -11.26
CA TYR A 50 -13.40 -25.00 -11.02
C TYR A 50 -13.13 -26.46 -10.65
N ASN A 51 -13.19 -26.74 -9.35
CA ASN A 51 -13.03 -28.08 -8.81
C ASN A 51 -14.04 -28.31 -7.68
N PRO A 52 -15.34 -28.47 -7.97
CA PRO A 52 -16.36 -28.63 -6.93
C PRO A 52 -16.14 -29.88 -6.08
N ASP A 53 -16.41 -29.80 -4.77
CA ASP A 53 -16.38 -30.97 -3.90
C ASP A 53 -17.54 -31.92 -4.23
N LYS A 54 -17.20 -33.14 -4.65
CA LYS A 54 -18.17 -34.20 -4.98
C LYS A 54 -18.51 -35.09 -3.79
N SER A 55 -17.83 -34.90 -2.65
CA SER A 55 -17.97 -35.74 -1.45
C SER A 55 -18.97 -35.19 -0.42
N THR A 56 -19.40 -33.92 -0.56
CA THR A 56 -20.36 -33.32 0.38
C THR A 56 -21.75 -33.94 0.20
N PRO A 57 -22.46 -34.32 1.28
CA PRO A 57 -23.79 -34.96 1.16
C PRO A 57 -24.79 -34.07 0.40
N ALA A 58 -25.60 -34.72 -0.43
CA ALA A 58 -26.42 -34.11 -1.49
C ALA A 58 -27.43 -33.02 -1.05
N VAL A 59 -27.74 -32.88 0.25
CA VAL A 59 -28.58 -31.81 0.80
C VAL A 59 -28.17 -31.53 2.25
N LYS A 60 -27.76 -30.29 2.55
CA LYS A 60 -27.56 -29.77 3.92
C LYS A 60 -28.18 -28.39 4.01
N ASN A 61 -29.06 -28.17 4.99
CA ASN A 61 -29.63 -26.86 5.29
C ASN A 61 -28.84 -26.23 6.42
N LEU A 62 -28.16 -25.13 6.11
CA LEU A 62 -27.36 -24.35 7.05
C LEU A 62 -28.12 -23.08 7.46
N GLN A 63 -27.92 -22.66 8.69
CA GLN A 63 -28.48 -21.42 9.24
C GLN A 63 -27.39 -20.65 9.99
N THR A 64 -27.35 -19.34 9.78
CA THR A 64 -26.41 -18.43 10.42
C THR A 64 -26.94 -17.01 10.43
N ASP A 65 -26.35 -16.09 11.20
CA ASP A 65 -26.71 -14.68 11.11
C ASP A 65 -26.22 -14.08 9.79
N VAL A 66 -24.98 -14.40 9.38
CA VAL A 66 -24.36 -13.87 8.16
C VAL A 66 -23.72 -14.95 7.31
N CYS A 67 -24.08 -15.01 6.04
CA CYS A 67 -23.39 -15.83 5.04
C CYS A 67 -22.38 -14.98 4.27
N ILE A 68 -21.11 -15.39 4.30
CA ILE A 68 -20.01 -14.74 3.58
C ILE A 68 -19.67 -15.61 2.36
N TYR A 69 -19.77 -15.05 1.16
CA TYR A 69 -19.36 -15.72 -0.08
C TYR A 69 -18.00 -15.20 -0.52
N GLY A 70 -16.97 -16.04 -0.44
CA GLY A 70 -15.56 -15.70 -0.63
C GLY A 70 -14.81 -15.62 0.71
N GLY A 71 -13.81 -16.47 0.86
CA GLY A 71 -12.86 -16.58 1.96
C GLY A 71 -11.53 -15.87 1.70
N ASN A 72 -11.54 -14.83 0.86
CA ASN A 72 -10.39 -13.93 0.71
C ASN A 72 -10.19 -13.04 1.95
N SER A 73 -9.24 -12.12 1.89
CA SER A 73 -8.90 -11.25 3.02
C SER A 73 -10.10 -10.46 3.57
N ALA A 74 -11.00 -9.94 2.72
CA ALA A 74 -12.26 -9.31 3.15
C ALA A 74 -13.17 -10.30 3.88
N GLY A 75 -13.35 -11.51 3.35
CA GLY A 75 -14.18 -12.55 3.97
C GLY A 75 -13.71 -12.96 5.36
N VAL A 76 -12.39 -13.16 5.51
CA VAL A 76 -11.79 -13.50 6.81
C VAL A 76 -11.92 -12.35 7.82
N ALA A 77 -11.66 -11.11 7.39
CA ALA A 77 -11.84 -9.94 8.25
C ALA A 77 -13.30 -9.75 8.68
N THR A 78 -14.25 -9.98 7.77
CA THR A 78 -15.69 -9.94 8.04
C THR A 78 -16.07 -10.97 9.11
N ALA A 79 -15.64 -12.23 8.95
CA ALA A 79 -15.94 -13.30 9.90
C ALA A 79 -15.38 -13.02 11.30
N LEU A 80 -14.13 -12.55 11.38
CA LEU A 80 -13.49 -12.20 12.65
C LEU A 80 -14.24 -11.08 13.37
N GLN A 81 -14.61 -10.02 12.66
CA GLN A 81 -15.34 -8.90 13.24
C GLN A 81 -16.77 -9.29 13.67
N LEU A 82 -17.47 -10.13 12.89
CA LEU A 82 -18.78 -10.66 13.28
C LEU A 82 -18.71 -11.45 14.59
N SER A 83 -17.69 -12.28 14.75
CA SER A 83 -17.46 -13.04 15.98
C SER A 83 -17.22 -12.13 17.19
N ARG A 84 -16.42 -11.07 17.01
CA ARG A 84 -16.20 -10.02 18.03
C ARG A 84 -17.48 -9.25 18.39
N ASN A 85 -18.42 -9.14 17.45
CA ASN A 85 -19.75 -8.57 17.66
C ASN A 85 -20.79 -9.59 18.19
N GLY A 86 -20.39 -10.84 18.47
CA GLY A 86 -21.29 -11.88 18.96
C GLY A 86 -22.29 -12.43 17.92
N LYS A 87 -21.98 -12.29 16.63
CA LYS A 87 -22.78 -12.85 15.52
C LYS A 87 -22.18 -14.14 14.99
N THR A 88 -23.03 -15.08 14.59
CA THR A 88 -22.58 -16.29 13.90
C THR A 88 -22.34 -16.00 12.42
N SER A 89 -21.36 -16.67 11.82
CA SER A 89 -21.12 -16.58 10.39
C SER A 89 -20.69 -17.91 9.78
N ILE A 90 -20.94 -18.07 8.49
CA ILE A 90 -20.44 -19.17 7.65
C ILE A 90 -19.72 -18.56 6.44
N ILE A 91 -18.53 -19.09 6.12
CA ILE A 91 -17.79 -18.74 4.90
C ILE A 91 -18.01 -19.84 3.86
N ILE A 92 -18.46 -19.44 2.67
CA ILE A 92 -18.52 -20.28 1.47
C ILE A 92 -17.34 -19.88 0.58
N GLU A 93 -16.40 -20.79 0.38
CA GLU A 93 -15.17 -20.54 -0.36
C GLU A 93 -15.11 -21.43 -1.62
N PRO A 94 -15.12 -20.86 -2.84
CA PRO A 94 -15.04 -21.63 -4.08
C PRO A 94 -13.73 -22.42 -4.26
N SER A 95 -12.62 -21.97 -3.69
CA SER A 95 -11.33 -22.67 -3.71
C SER A 95 -11.13 -23.57 -2.49
N ASN A 96 -9.92 -24.07 -2.30
CA ASN A 96 -9.50 -24.80 -1.10
C ASN A 96 -8.61 -23.96 -0.16
N HIS A 97 -8.53 -22.63 -0.40
CA HIS A 97 -7.60 -21.72 0.25
C HIS A 97 -8.30 -20.52 0.86
N LEU A 98 -7.71 -19.97 1.92
CA LEU A 98 -8.15 -18.73 2.55
C LEU A 98 -7.16 -17.60 2.25
N GLY A 99 -7.64 -16.36 2.28
CA GLY A 99 -6.79 -15.18 2.24
C GLY A 99 -6.63 -14.52 0.88
N GLY A 100 -7.22 -15.10 -0.18
CA GLY A 100 -7.20 -14.50 -1.51
C GLY A 100 -5.77 -14.22 -1.97
N LEU A 101 -5.54 -13.13 -2.68
CA LEU A 101 -4.25 -12.85 -3.31
C LEU A 101 -3.10 -12.73 -2.34
N SER A 102 -3.33 -12.29 -1.11
CA SER A 102 -2.30 -12.27 -0.06
C SER A 102 -1.73 -13.68 0.20
N ALA A 103 -2.56 -14.71 0.12
CA ALA A 103 -2.15 -16.12 0.16
C ALA A 103 -1.93 -16.74 -1.23
N GLY A 104 -2.33 -16.03 -2.30
CA GLY A 104 -2.31 -16.46 -3.69
C GLY A 104 -1.15 -15.92 -4.53
N GLY A 105 -0.10 -15.39 -3.90
CA GLY A 105 1.13 -14.95 -4.57
C GLY A 105 1.42 -13.45 -4.52
N LEU A 106 0.54 -12.63 -3.95
CA LEU A 106 0.78 -11.21 -3.70
C LEU A 106 1.43 -11.03 -2.32
N GLY A 107 2.75 -11.14 -2.26
CA GLY A 107 3.52 -11.00 -1.02
C GLY A 107 3.91 -9.56 -0.70
N GLU A 108 3.89 -8.66 -1.69
CA GLU A 108 3.99 -7.21 -1.54
C GLU A 108 2.64 -6.55 -1.92
N THR A 109 1.81 -6.25 -0.92
CA THR A 109 0.38 -5.96 -1.08
C THR A 109 0.01 -4.54 -1.51
N ASP A 110 0.91 -3.84 -2.22
CA ASP A 110 0.60 -2.58 -2.90
C ASP A 110 -0.14 -1.55 -1.98
N ILE A 111 0.37 -1.35 -0.77
CA ILE A 111 -0.36 -0.68 0.33
C ILE A 111 -0.54 0.84 0.12
N GLY A 112 0.32 1.48 -0.70
CA GLY A 112 0.39 2.93 -0.77
C GLY A 112 0.88 3.51 0.55
N ASN A 113 0.03 4.28 1.26
CA ASN A 113 0.37 4.85 2.56
C ASN A 113 -0.09 3.95 3.72
N LYS A 114 0.86 3.40 4.48
CA LYS A 114 0.58 2.52 5.64
C LYS A 114 -0.21 3.21 6.75
N ALA A 115 -0.13 4.54 6.89
CA ALA A 115 -0.89 5.28 7.90
C ALA A 115 -2.39 5.33 7.61
N ALA A 116 -2.81 5.01 6.37
CA ALA A 116 -4.22 4.83 6.02
C ALA A 116 -4.81 3.50 6.51
N ILE A 117 -3.96 2.57 6.99
CA ILE A 117 -4.36 1.22 7.34
C ILE A 117 -4.56 1.09 8.85
N GLY A 118 -5.79 0.79 9.27
CA GLY A 118 -6.20 0.58 10.66
C GLY A 118 -6.90 -0.76 10.88
N GLY A 119 -7.50 -0.93 12.06
CA GLY A 119 -8.36 -2.07 12.40
C GLY A 119 -7.72 -3.45 12.16
N ILE A 120 -8.55 -4.40 11.73
CA ILE A 120 -8.17 -5.79 11.44
C ILE A 120 -7.12 -5.87 10.33
N SER A 121 -7.15 -4.96 9.36
CA SER A 121 -6.12 -4.95 8.32
C SER A 121 -4.72 -4.71 8.91
N ARG A 122 -4.57 -3.74 9.82
CA ARG A 122 -3.28 -3.49 10.50
C ARG A 122 -2.91 -4.66 11.40
N GLU A 123 -3.90 -5.25 12.07
CA GLU A 123 -3.74 -6.44 12.91
C GLU A 123 -3.15 -7.63 12.12
N PHE A 124 -3.61 -7.86 10.90
CA PHE A 124 -3.06 -8.89 10.00
C PHE A 124 -1.55 -8.72 9.80
N TYR A 125 -1.08 -7.52 9.44
CA TYR A 125 0.36 -7.26 9.26
C TYR A 125 1.17 -7.36 10.56
N GLY A 126 0.53 -7.08 11.71
CA GLY A 126 1.11 -7.36 13.03
C GLY A 126 1.26 -8.87 13.29
N ARG A 127 0.25 -9.68 12.95
CA ARG A 127 0.30 -11.15 13.06
C ARG A 127 1.36 -11.75 12.12
N ILE A 128 1.49 -11.24 10.90
CA ILE A 128 2.59 -11.61 10.00
C ILE A 128 3.94 -11.23 10.62
N GLY A 129 4.07 -10.03 11.19
CA GLY A 129 5.26 -9.59 11.91
C GLY A 129 5.67 -10.58 13.00
N GLN A 130 4.72 -11.07 13.78
CA GLN A 130 4.96 -12.08 14.83
C GLN A 130 5.55 -13.39 14.28
N LYS A 131 5.08 -13.86 13.11
CA LYS A 131 5.65 -15.06 12.44
C LYS A 131 7.12 -14.89 12.11
N TYR A 132 7.56 -13.65 11.94
CA TYR A 132 8.93 -13.32 11.60
C TYR A 132 9.71 -12.58 12.71
N GLY A 133 9.18 -12.53 13.94
CA GLY A 133 9.85 -11.92 15.09
C GLY A 133 10.03 -10.40 15.03
N VAL A 134 9.18 -9.68 14.30
CA VAL A 134 9.16 -8.21 14.21
C VAL A 134 7.78 -7.67 14.59
N ALA A 135 7.68 -6.36 14.89
CA ALA A 135 6.41 -5.77 15.30
C ALA A 135 5.33 -5.85 14.20
N GLU A 136 5.72 -5.58 12.95
CA GLU A 136 4.88 -5.67 11.77
C GLU A 136 5.73 -6.05 10.56
N GLU A 137 5.14 -6.79 9.62
CA GLU A 137 5.78 -7.14 8.34
C GLU A 137 4.77 -6.99 7.20
N TRP A 138 5.21 -6.37 6.12
CA TRP A 138 4.38 -5.98 4.97
C TRP A 138 4.83 -6.64 3.66
N LYS A 139 5.91 -7.42 3.72
CA LYS A 139 6.42 -8.26 2.64
C LYS A 139 6.56 -9.68 3.17
N PHE A 140 5.78 -10.62 2.63
CA PHE A 140 5.67 -11.94 3.24
C PHE A 140 5.48 -13.06 2.22
N GLU A 141 5.72 -14.28 2.66
CA GLU A 141 5.43 -15.48 1.89
C GLU A 141 3.92 -15.80 1.87
N PRO A 142 3.38 -16.24 0.72
CA PRO A 142 1.97 -16.59 0.60
C PRO A 142 1.49 -17.63 1.64
N HIS A 143 2.26 -18.68 1.90
CA HIS A 143 1.88 -19.68 2.91
C HIS A 143 1.81 -19.11 4.34
N VAL A 144 2.62 -18.09 4.66
CA VAL A 144 2.59 -17.40 5.96
C VAL A 144 1.31 -16.59 6.10
N ALA A 145 0.91 -15.88 5.03
CA ALA A 145 -0.38 -15.20 4.97
C ALA A 145 -1.55 -16.17 5.14
N GLU A 146 -1.56 -17.28 4.40
CA GLU A 146 -2.60 -18.31 4.53
C GLU A 146 -2.69 -18.87 5.95
N THR A 147 -1.54 -19.09 6.61
CA THR A 147 -1.49 -19.53 8.01
C THR A 147 -2.16 -18.52 8.94
N VAL A 148 -1.85 -17.23 8.80
CA VAL A 148 -2.48 -16.17 9.62
C VAL A 148 -3.98 -16.09 9.37
N PHE A 149 -4.45 -16.21 8.12
CA PHE A 149 -5.87 -16.23 7.83
C PHE A 149 -6.59 -17.44 8.41
N LYS A 150 -5.98 -18.63 8.36
CA LYS A 150 -6.51 -19.85 9.02
C LYS A 150 -6.64 -19.63 10.54
N GLU A 151 -5.66 -18.99 11.17
CA GLU A 151 -5.71 -18.65 12.60
C GLU A 151 -6.83 -17.65 12.91
N MET A 152 -7.00 -16.61 12.09
CA MET A 152 -8.08 -15.62 12.25
C MET A 152 -9.46 -16.23 12.09
N VAL A 153 -9.66 -17.15 11.13
CA VAL A 153 -10.92 -17.90 10.98
C VAL A 153 -11.17 -18.83 12.15
N ALA A 154 -10.14 -19.51 12.67
CA ALA A 154 -10.26 -20.35 13.86
C ALA A 154 -10.65 -19.53 15.10
N GLU A 155 -10.08 -18.34 15.28
CA GLU A 155 -10.47 -17.37 16.32
C GLU A 155 -11.93 -16.92 16.15
N ALA A 156 -12.34 -16.64 14.90
CA ALA A 156 -13.70 -16.27 14.58
C ALA A 156 -14.72 -17.39 14.86
N LYS A 157 -14.27 -18.65 14.93
CA LYS A 157 -15.11 -19.86 15.02
C LYS A 157 -16.13 -19.93 13.87
N ALA A 158 -15.76 -19.43 12.70
CA ALA A 158 -16.61 -19.42 11.51
C ALA A 158 -16.38 -20.72 10.71
N PRO A 159 -17.39 -21.59 10.53
CA PRO A 159 -17.27 -22.75 9.65
C PRO A 159 -17.00 -22.32 8.21
N VAL A 160 -16.03 -22.96 7.57
CA VAL A 160 -15.69 -22.74 6.16
C VAL A 160 -16.10 -23.96 5.34
N TYR A 161 -16.80 -23.72 4.24
CA TYR A 161 -17.14 -24.74 3.25
C TYR A 161 -16.37 -24.47 1.97
N PHE A 162 -15.27 -25.19 1.80
CA PHE A 162 -14.40 -25.11 0.63
C PHE A 162 -14.99 -25.81 -0.60
N ARG A 163 -14.50 -25.43 -1.78
CA ARG A 163 -14.89 -26.00 -3.08
C ARG A 163 -16.39 -25.95 -3.34
N GLN A 164 -17.03 -24.89 -2.83
CA GLN A 164 -18.46 -24.65 -2.96
C GLN A 164 -18.73 -23.50 -3.93
N PHE A 165 -19.52 -23.79 -4.96
CA PHE A 165 -19.84 -22.85 -6.04
C PHE A 165 -21.31 -22.44 -5.99
N LEU A 166 -21.60 -21.17 -6.26
CA LEU A 166 -22.93 -20.60 -6.16
C LEU A 166 -23.82 -21.03 -7.35
N LYS A 167 -24.90 -21.74 -7.05
CA LYS A 167 -25.89 -22.15 -8.06
C LYS A 167 -26.97 -21.09 -8.24
N SER A 168 -27.68 -20.74 -7.17
CA SER A 168 -28.83 -19.84 -7.20
C SER A 168 -29.01 -19.03 -5.91
N VAL A 169 -29.74 -17.92 -6.02
CA VAL A 169 -30.13 -17.05 -4.91
C VAL A 169 -31.65 -17.01 -4.87
N GLN A 170 -32.24 -17.26 -3.70
CA GLN A 170 -33.68 -17.12 -3.47
C GLN A 170 -33.94 -15.82 -2.70
N LYS A 171 -34.84 -14.99 -3.24
CA LYS A 171 -35.28 -13.74 -2.62
C LYS A 171 -36.73 -13.81 -2.16
N GLU A 172 -37.01 -13.10 -1.10
CA GLU A 172 -38.35 -12.81 -0.57
C GLU A 172 -38.49 -11.29 -0.50
N GLY A 173 -39.28 -10.72 -1.42
CA GLY A 173 -39.30 -9.27 -1.62
C GLY A 173 -37.91 -8.72 -1.97
N GLY A 174 -37.48 -7.68 -1.25
CA GLY A 174 -36.15 -7.06 -1.42
C GLY A 174 -34.99 -7.78 -0.74
N ARG A 175 -35.22 -8.92 -0.07
CA ARG A 175 -34.23 -9.59 0.77
C ARG A 175 -33.82 -10.94 0.19
N ILE A 176 -32.54 -11.29 0.29
CA ILE A 176 -32.07 -12.66 0.08
C ILE A 176 -32.51 -13.48 1.30
N ALA A 177 -33.27 -14.55 1.04
CA ALA A 177 -33.66 -15.51 2.08
C ALA A 177 -32.61 -16.62 2.22
N SER A 178 -32.15 -17.15 1.08
CA SER A 178 -31.15 -18.21 1.04
C SER A 178 -30.35 -18.23 -0.26
N ILE A 179 -29.20 -18.91 -0.21
CA ILE A 179 -28.44 -19.29 -1.39
C ILE A 179 -28.35 -20.81 -1.48
N THR A 180 -28.30 -21.33 -2.70
CA THR A 180 -28.06 -22.74 -2.98
C THR A 180 -26.75 -22.91 -3.73
N LEU A 181 -25.96 -23.89 -3.31
CA LEU A 181 -24.66 -24.23 -3.89
C LEU A 181 -24.81 -25.40 -4.89
N GLU A 182 -23.85 -25.57 -5.79
CA GLU A 182 -23.87 -26.68 -6.77
C GLU A 182 -23.85 -28.07 -6.12
N SER A 183 -23.32 -28.17 -4.91
CA SER A 183 -23.35 -29.38 -4.07
C SER A 183 -24.75 -29.73 -3.53
N GLY A 184 -25.72 -28.82 -3.64
CA GLY A 184 -27.05 -28.96 -3.03
C GLY A 184 -27.17 -28.39 -1.62
N ILE A 185 -26.09 -27.89 -1.02
CA ILE A 185 -26.15 -27.16 0.25
C ILE A 185 -26.99 -25.89 0.07
N THR A 186 -27.89 -25.63 1.01
CA THR A 186 -28.63 -24.37 1.10
C THR A 186 -28.26 -23.64 2.38
N VAL A 187 -27.96 -22.34 2.27
CA VAL A 187 -27.58 -21.49 3.41
C VAL A 187 -28.64 -20.40 3.59
N ASN A 188 -29.29 -20.41 4.75
CA ASN A 188 -30.25 -19.40 5.17
C ASN A 188 -29.53 -18.42 6.12
N ALA A 189 -29.61 -17.12 5.83
CA ALA A 189 -28.96 -16.11 6.65
C ALA A 189 -29.77 -14.81 6.71
N LYS A 190 -29.56 -14.02 7.78
CA LYS A 190 -30.21 -12.71 7.92
C LYS A 190 -29.58 -11.67 7.00
N MET A 191 -28.26 -11.77 6.83
CA MET A 191 -27.43 -10.92 5.97
C MET A 191 -26.48 -11.75 5.12
N PHE A 192 -26.08 -11.19 3.98
CA PHE A 192 -25.14 -11.77 3.04
C PHE A 192 -24.01 -10.79 2.74
N VAL A 193 -22.79 -11.29 2.54
CA VAL A 193 -21.64 -10.47 2.14
C VAL A 193 -20.95 -11.14 0.95
N ASP A 194 -20.92 -10.46 -0.19
CA ASP A 194 -20.19 -10.91 -1.38
C ASP A 194 -18.76 -10.38 -1.35
N CYS A 195 -17.85 -11.22 -0.87
CA CYS A 195 -16.42 -10.97 -0.85
C CYS A 195 -15.71 -11.55 -2.09
N SER A 196 -16.41 -12.15 -3.06
CA SER A 196 -15.74 -12.72 -4.24
C SER A 196 -15.11 -11.64 -5.13
N TYR A 197 -14.04 -12.00 -5.85
CA TYR A 197 -13.43 -11.09 -6.84
C TYR A 197 -14.30 -10.94 -8.10
N GLU A 198 -15.24 -11.86 -8.33
CA GLU A 198 -16.13 -11.89 -9.50
C GLU A 198 -17.50 -11.24 -9.29
N GLY A 199 -17.94 -11.14 -8.04
CA GLY A 199 -19.25 -10.57 -7.69
C GLY A 199 -20.43 -11.45 -8.09
N ASP A 200 -20.27 -12.78 -8.01
CA ASP A 200 -21.30 -13.71 -8.47
C ASP A 200 -22.56 -13.70 -7.60
N LEU A 201 -22.42 -13.47 -6.29
CA LEU A 201 -23.56 -13.41 -5.38
C LEU A 201 -24.38 -12.15 -5.62
N MET A 202 -23.73 -10.99 -5.76
CA MET A 202 -24.45 -9.75 -6.10
C MET A 202 -25.16 -9.86 -7.45
N ALA A 203 -24.51 -10.44 -8.46
CA ALA A 203 -25.10 -10.60 -9.79
C ALA A 203 -26.32 -11.51 -9.74
N LYS A 204 -26.24 -12.68 -9.08
CA LYS A 204 -27.37 -13.62 -8.95
C LYS A 204 -28.47 -13.11 -8.03
N ALA A 205 -28.19 -12.17 -7.12
CA ALA A 205 -29.21 -11.47 -6.32
C ALA A 205 -29.98 -10.39 -7.10
N GLY A 206 -29.62 -10.15 -8.37
CA GLY A 206 -30.24 -9.15 -9.24
C GLY A 206 -29.75 -7.72 -8.97
N VAL A 207 -28.61 -7.55 -8.30
CA VAL A 207 -27.96 -6.24 -8.12
C VAL A 207 -27.34 -5.82 -9.45
N LYS A 208 -27.50 -4.55 -9.81
CA LYS A 208 -26.93 -4.02 -11.06
C LYS A 208 -25.42 -3.82 -10.92
N TYR A 209 -24.72 -4.06 -12.03
CA TYR A 209 -23.27 -3.91 -12.11
C TYR A 209 -22.85 -3.40 -13.49
N THR A 210 -21.58 -3.05 -13.59
CA THR A 210 -20.88 -2.72 -14.82
C THR A 210 -19.62 -3.58 -14.95
N ILE A 211 -19.09 -3.68 -16.17
CA ILE A 211 -17.88 -4.41 -16.54
C ILE A 211 -17.11 -3.54 -17.54
N GLY A 212 -15.79 -3.61 -17.50
CA GLY A 212 -14.90 -2.87 -18.39
C GLY A 212 -14.71 -1.44 -17.92
N ARG A 213 -14.73 -0.49 -18.84
CA ARG A 213 -14.33 0.90 -18.66
C ARG A 213 -15.44 1.82 -19.13
N GLU A 214 -15.93 2.67 -18.24
CA GLU A 214 -16.92 3.67 -18.62
C GLU A 214 -16.29 4.76 -19.50
N SER A 215 -17.10 5.49 -20.27
CA SER A 215 -16.56 6.63 -21.03
C SER A 215 -16.19 7.77 -20.09
N ASN A 216 -15.28 8.67 -20.51
CA ASN A 216 -14.97 9.89 -19.78
C ASN A 216 -16.23 10.70 -19.44
N ALA A 217 -17.20 10.75 -20.36
CA ALA A 217 -18.45 11.47 -20.18
C ALA A 217 -19.38 10.85 -19.11
N THR A 218 -19.21 9.57 -18.75
CA THR A 218 -20.11 8.89 -17.81
C THR A 218 -20.04 9.49 -16.41
N TYR A 219 -18.84 9.83 -15.94
CA TYR A 219 -18.58 10.39 -14.61
C TYR A 219 -17.72 11.67 -14.64
N ASN A 220 -17.53 12.25 -15.82
CA ASN A 220 -16.62 13.39 -16.04
C ASN A 220 -15.18 13.11 -15.58
N GLU A 221 -14.70 11.90 -15.91
CA GLU A 221 -13.34 11.44 -15.59
C GLU A 221 -12.41 11.70 -16.77
N LYS A 222 -11.12 11.88 -16.50
CA LYS A 222 -10.13 12.12 -17.55
C LYS A 222 -9.52 10.81 -18.05
N ASN A 223 -9.28 9.90 -17.10
CA ASN A 223 -8.49 8.70 -17.34
C ASN A 223 -9.34 7.46 -17.62
N ASN A 224 -10.67 7.54 -17.55
CA ASN A 224 -11.52 6.39 -17.82
C ASN A 224 -11.60 6.10 -19.34
N GLY A 225 -12.23 5.00 -19.71
CA GLY A 225 -12.37 4.56 -21.08
C GLY A 225 -11.06 4.07 -21.69
N ILE A 226 -11.01 4.11 -23.02
CA ILE A 226 -9.85 3.71 -23.81
C ILE A 226 -8.73 4.72 -23.63
N GLN A 227 -7.52 4.23 -23.33
CA GLN A 227 -6.35 5.06 -23.08
C GLN A 227 -5.13 4.49 -23.80
N VAL A 228 -4.35 5.35 -24.44
CA VAL A 228 -3.07 4.95 -25.07
C VAL A 228 -1.96 5.71 -24.34
N HIS A 229 -1.53 5.15 -23.22
CA HIS A 229 -0.49 5.74 -22.39
C HIS A 229 0.93 5.44 -22.92
N PRO A 230 1.91 6.30 -22.59
CA PRO A 230 3.31 6.10 -22.95
C PRO A 230 4.04 5.11 -22.02
N LEU A 231 3.46 4.77 -20.86
CA LEU A 231 4.04 3.80 -19.94
C LEU A 231 3.73 2.37 -20.40
N HIS A 232 4.65 1.45 -20.08
CA HIS A 232 4.60 0.04 -20.52
C HIS A 232 4.23 -0.13 -22.01
N GLN A 233 4.78 0.75 -22.85
CA GLN A 233 4.48 0.83 -24.27
C GLN A 233 5.62 0.22 -25.12
N PHE A 234 5.32 -0.11 -26.37
CA PHE A 234 6.33 -0.44 -27.37
C PHE A 234 7.13 0.83 -27.75
N ASP A 235 8.28 1.01 -27.12
CA ASP A 235 9.18 2.13 -27.39
C ASP A 235 10.05 1.89 -28.64
N LEU A 236 10.08 0.66 -29.13
CA LEU A 236 10.74 0.23 -30.36
C LEU A 236 9.68 -0.20 -31.37
N ALA A 237 9.84 0.21 -32.62
CA ALA A 237 8.92 -0.19 -33.69
C ALA A 237 9.05 -1.70 -33.95
N VAL A 238 7.94 -2.43 -33.75
CA VAL A 238 7.86 -3.87 -34.01
C VAL A 238 6.74 -4.15 -35.00
N ASP A 239 7.08 -4.94 -36.03
CA ASP A 239 6.14 -5.39 -37.04
C ASP A 239 5.07 -6.32 -36.42
N PRO A 240 3.77 -6.07 -36.65
CA PRO A 240 2.68 -6.80 -36.03
C PRO A 240 2.20 -8.02 -36.85
N TYR A 241 2.75 -8.25 -38.05
CA TYR A 241 2.22 -9.23 -39.01
C TYR A 241 2.95 -10.58 -38.94
N VAL A 242 2.25 -11.66 -39.29
CA VAL A 242 2.80 -13.03 -39.31
C VAL A 242 4.07 -13.09 -40.16
N VAL A 243 4.01 -12.55 -41.37
CA VAL A 243 5.16 -12.29 -42.24
C VAL A 243 5.49 -10.80 -42.17
N ALA A 244 6.70 -10.49 -41.70
CA ALA A 244 7.14 -9.10 -41.52
C ALA A 244 7.03 -8.30 -42.82
N GLY A 245 6.46 -7.09 -42.73
CA GLY A 245 6.21 -6.18 -43.83
C GLY A 245 5.00 -6.53 -44.70
N ASN A 246 4.29 -7.63 -44.42
CA ASN A 246 3.16 -8.09 -45.24
C ASN A 246 1.83 -8.10 -44.45
N PRO A 247 1.02 -7.03 -44.55
CA PRO A 247 -0.30 -6.97 -43.90
C PRO A 247 -1.26 -8.09 -44.32
N ALA A 248 -1.15 -8.61 -45.54
CA ALA A 248 -2.01 -9.69 -46.03
C ALA A 248 -1.72 -11.04 -45.37
N SER A 249 -0.61 -11.17 -44.62
CA SER A 249 -0.29 -12.38 -43.86
C SER A 249 -1.08 -12.53 -42.55
N GLY A 250 -1.85 -11.51 -42.17
CA GLY A 250 -2.57 -11.45 -40.90
C GLY A 250 -1.69 -11.00 -39.73
N LEU A 251 -2.32 -10.75 -38.58
CA LEU A 251 -1.66 -10.27 -37.37
C LEU A 251 -1.08 -11.42 -36.53
N LEU A 252 -0.03 -11.12 -35.77
CA LEU A 252 0.50 -12.00 -34.74
C LEU A 252 -0.53 -12.25 -33.62
N PRO A 253 -0.46 -13.41 -32.94
CA PRO A 253 -1.36 -13.72 -31.81
C PRO A 253 -1.36 -12.62 -30.74
N GLY A 254 -2.55 -12.33 -30.20
CA GLY A 254 -2.74 -11.35 -29.13
C GLY A 254 -2.77 -9.88 -29.59
N ILE A 255 -2.80 -9.61 -30.90
CA ILE A 255 -3.06 -8.28 -31.47
C ILE A 255 -4.50 -8.23 -31.98
N ASN A 256 -5.27 -7.26 -31.51
CA ASN A 256 -6.64 -7.02 -31.92
C ASN A 256 -6.65 -6.42 -33.35
N PRO A 257 -7.36 -7.05 -34.31
CA PRO A 257 -7.49 -6.51 -35.66
C PRO A 257 -8.41 -5.29 -35.76
N GLU A 258 -9.27 -5.07 -34.76
CA GLU A 258 -10.22 -3.97 -34.77
C GLU A 258 -9.52 -2.61 -34.59
N PRO A 259 -9.93 -1.56 -35.32
CA PRO A 259 -9.45 -0.21 -35.10
C PRO A 259 -9.70 0.24 -33.66
N ILE A 260 -8.74 0.96 -33.07
CA ILE A 260 -8.94 1.49 -31.72
C ILE A 260 -9.86 2.73 -31.77
N PRO A 261 -10.93 2.78 -30.97
CA PRO A 261 -11.73 4.00 -30.81
C PRO A 261 -10.92 5.16 -30.20
N PRO A 262 -11.43 6.41 -30.28
CA PRO A 262 -10.77 7.57 -29.66
C PRO A 262 -10.60 7.42 -28.14
N THR A 263 -9.55 8.03 -27.60
CA THR A 263 -9.29 8.12 -26.16
C THR A 263 -10.51 8.63 -25.39
N GLY A 264 -10.81 8.01 -24.25
CA GLY A 264 -11.96 8.33 -23.40
C GLY A 264 -13.28 7.64 -23.81
N THR A 265 -13.29 6.89 -24.91
CA THR A 265 -14.45 6.06 -25.31
C THR A 265 -14.62 4.88 -24.35
N GLY A 266 -15.85 4.58 -23.92
CA GLY A 266 -16.12 3.42 -23.06
C GLY A 266 -15.97 2.08 -23.80
N ASP A 267 -15.60 1.02 -23.09
CA ASP A 267 -15.41 -0.34 -23.64
C ASP A 267 -15.76 -1.39 -22.56
N LYS A 268 -16.25 -2.57 -22.96
CA LYS A 268 -16.56 -3.69 -22.05
C LYS A 268 -15.35 -4.57 -21.73
N LYS A 269 -14.23 -4.40 -22.44
CA LYS A 269 -12.97 -5.12 -22.15
C LYS A 269 -12.38 -4.68 -20.82
N VAL A 270 -12.03 -5.67 -20.00
CA VAL A 270 -11.35 -5.50 -18.70
C VAL A 270 -9.83 -5.59 -18.83
N GLN A 271 -9.11 -5.03 -17.87
CA GLN A 271 -7.65 -5.13 -17.81
C GLN A 271 -7.16 -6.59 -17.73
N ALA A 272 -5.94 -6.83 -18.22
CA ALA A 272 -5.41 -8.17 -18.35
C ALA A 272 -5.14 -8.87 -17.00
N TYR A 273 -5.34 -10.18 -16.97
CA TYR A 273 -5.03 -11.03 -15.82
C TYR A 273 -3.69 -11.75 -15.98
N ASN A 274 -3.13 -12.17 -14.84
CA ASN A 274 -1.98 -13.06 -14.77
C ASN A 274 -2.00 -13.87 -13.46
N PHE A 275 -0.95 -14.67 -13.24
CA PHE A 275 -0.58 -15.17 -11.93
C PHE A 275 0.55 -14.31 -11.34
N ARG A 276 0.40 -13.90 -10.08
CA ARG A 276 1.51 -13.37 -9.27
C ARG A 276 2.40 -14.52 -8.84
N LEU A 277 3.42 -14.81 -9.64
CA LEU A 277 4.29 -15.96 -9.39
C LEU A 277 5.24 -15.64 -8.23
N CYS A 278 5.23 -16.49 -7.19
CA CYS A 278 6.37 -16.57 -6.30
C CYS A 278 7.51 -17.26 -7.05
N LEU A 279 8.70 -16.67 -7.05
CA LEU A 279 9.90 -17.21 -7.70
C LEU A 279 11.05 -17.25 -6.70
N THR A 280 11.90 -18.27 -6.81
CA THR A 280 13.14 -18.38 -6.05
C THR A 280 14.35 -18.60 -6.96
N ASN A 281 15.49 -18.03 -6.57
CA ASN A 281 16.79 -18.32 -7.17
C ASN A 281 17.69 -19.21 -6.30
N ASP A 282 17.19 -19.69 -5.15
CA ASP A 282 17.89 -20.67 -4.31
C ASP A 282 17.83 -22.08 -4.96
N PRO A 283 18.96 -22.66 -5.41
CA PRO A 283 18.97 -23.96 -6.05
C PRO A 283 18.37 -25.10 -5.20
N ALA A 284 18.43 -25.01 -3.86
CA ALA A 284 17.88 -26.02 -2.97
C ALA A 284 16.34 -25.99 -2.98
N ASN A 285 15.76 -24.79 -3.05
CA ASN A 285 14.31 -24.55 -3.03
C ASN A 285 13.69 -24.38 -4.43
N ARG A 286 14.48 -24.39 -5.50
CA ARG A 286 14.00 -24.08 -6.86
C ARG A 286 13.47 -25.31 -7.61
N ILE A 287 12.30 -25.14 -8.22
CA ILE A 287 11.71 -26.01 -9.26
C ILE A 287 11.89 -25.29 -10.61
N PRO A 288 12.72 -25.81 -11.53
CA PRO A 288 12.90 -25.21 -12.85
C PRO A 288 11.62 -25.21 -13.69
N PHE A 289 11.49 -24.25 -14.60
CA PHE A 289 10.42 -24.26 -15.59
C PHE A 289 10.71 -25.28 -16.69
N GLU A 290 9.93 -26.36 -16.71
CA GLU A 290 9.95 -27.34 -17.80
C GLU A 290 9.18 -26.83 -19.02
N LYS A 291 9.47 -27.38 -20.20
CA LYS A 291 8.72 -27.05 -21.42
C LYS A 291 7.28 -27.53 -21.27
N PRO A 292 6.27 -26.64 -21.25
CA PRO A 292 4.90 -27.06 -20.96
C PRO A 292 4.26 -27.82 -22.13
N THR A 293 3.38 -28.76 -21.81
CA THR A 293 2.46 -29.35 -22.78
C THR A 293 1.59 -28.25 -23.39
N GLY A 294 1.49 -28.21 -24.72
CA GLY A 294 0.77 -27.16 -25.44
C GLY A 294 1.58 -25.88 -25.70
N TYR A 295 2.90 -25.90 -25.49
CA TYR A 295 3.79 -24.81 -25.89
C TYR A 295 3.67 -24.50 -27.39
N ASP A 296 3.32 -23.26 -27.71
CA ASP A 296 3.29 -22.72 -29.09
C ASP A 296 4.22 -21.51 -29.20
N ALA A 297 5.33 -21.68 -29.91
CA ALA A 297 6.31 -20.62 -30.13
C ALA A 297 5.72 -19.40 -30.86
N LYS A 298 4.64 -19.56 -31.63
CA LYS A 298 3.99 -18.45 -32.36
C LYS A 298 3.46 -17.37 -31.42
N GLN A 299 3.10 -17.73 -30.18
CA GLN A 299 2.65 -16.79 -29.15
C GLN A 299 3.75 -15.79 -28.74
N PHE A 300 5.03 -16.16 -28.92
CA PHE A 300 6.18 -15.36 -28.46
C PHE A 300 6.96 -14.70 -29.58
N VAL A 301 6.49 -14.79 -30.83
CA VAL A 301 7.13 -14.13 -31.98
C VAL A 301 7.20 -12.62 -31.77
N LEU A 302 6.15 -12.00 -31.24
CA LEU A 302 6.13 -10.57 -30.95
C LEU A 302 7.19 -10.18 -29.91
N LEU A 303 7.31 -10.98 -28.83
CA LEU A 303 8.33 -10.80 -27.79
C LEU A 303 9.73 -10.97 -28.36
N GLY A 304 9.98 -12.03 -29.13
CA GLY A 304 11.26 -12.26 -29.80
C GLY A 304 11.65 -11.10 -30.72
N ARG A 305 10.71 -10.54 -31.48
CA ARG A 305 10.95 -9.34 -32.30
C ARG A 305 11.30 -8.12 -31.44
N TYR A 306 10.61 -7.88 -30.34
CA TYR A 306 10.88 -6.74 -29.47
C TYR A 306 12.24 -6.84 -28.75
N LEU A 307 12.60 -8.05 -28.29
CA LEU A 307 13.92 -8.33 -27.74
C LEU A 307 15.03 -8.10 -28.78
N LYS A 308 14.83 -8.58 -30.02
CA LYS A 308 15.78 -8.37 -31.13
C LYS A 308 15.91 -6.90 -31.53
N ALA A 309 14.85 -6.12 -31.38
CA ALA A 309 14.88 -4.67 -31.62
C ALA A 309 15.72 -3.89 -30.59
N GLY A 310 16.14 -4.53 -29.49
CA GLY A 310 17.04 -3.95 -28.50
C GLY A 310 16.40 -3.60 -27.16
N TRP A 311 15.29 -4.24 -26.77
CA TRP A 311 14.70 -4.00 -25.45
C TRP A 311 15.71 -4.32 -24.34
N PRO A 312 16.12 -3.35 -23.48
CA PRO A 312 17.24 -3.54 -22.56
C PRO A 312 17.02 -4.69 -21.57
N ALA A 313 18.02 -5.57 -21.43
CA ALA A 313 17.94 -6.73 -20.53
C ALA A 313 17.64 -6.38 -19.07
N SER A 314 18.01 -5.17 -18.62
CA SER A 314 17.69 -4.64 -17.29
C SER A 314 16.19 -4.36 -17.12
N GLU A 315 15.48 -3.98 -18.19
CA GLU A 315 14.07 -3.61 -18.20
C GLU A 315 13.13 -4.79 -18.44
N VAL A 316 13.62 -5.85 -19.08
CA VAL A 316 12.85 -7.06 -19.42
C VAL A 316 12.24 -7.72 -18.16
N PHE A 317 10.93 -7.52 -17.99
CA PHE A 317 10.11 -7.87 -16.82
C PHE A 317 10.78 -7.57 -15.46
N ARG A 318 11.41 -6.40 -15.30
CA ARG A 318 12.26 -6.09 -14.12
C ARG A 318 11.58 -6.10 -12.75
N LYS A 319 10.25 -6.12 -12.68
CA LYS A 319 9.45 -6.08 -11.43
C LYS A 319 9.51 -7.43 -10.70
N PHE A 320 10.60 -7.60 -9.94
CA PHE A 320 10.89 -8.70 -9.01
C PHE A 320 10.69 -8.13 -7.61
N ASP A 321 9.46 -8.19 -7.11
CA ASP A 321 9.08 -7.55 -5.86
C ASP A 321 9.57 -8.43 -4.70
N PRO A 322 10.51 -7.96 -3.88
CA PRO A 322 11.16 -8.78 -2.88
C PRO A 322 10.21 -9.20 -1.75
N ILE A 323 10.12 -10.50 -1.46
CA ILE A 323 9.31 -11.03 -0.36
C ILE A 323 10.16 -11.81 0.64
N ARG A 324 9.84 -11.69 1.93
CA ARG A 324 10.66 -12.25 3.01
C ARG A 324 10.84 -13.76 2.83
N ASN A 325 12.03 -14.26 3.17
CA ASN A 325 12.32 -15.69 3.10
C ASN A 325 12.31 -16.29 4.51
N SER A 326 11.36 -17.18 4.81
CA SER A 326 11.29 -17.93 6.07
C SER A 326 12.48 -18.87 6.26
N PHE A 327 13.10 -19.37 5.18
CA PHE A 327 14.37 -20.11 5.26
C PHE A 327 15.53 -19.23 5.74
N ALA A 328 15.42 -17.90 5.63
CA ALA A 328 16.41 -16.96 6.13
C ALA A 328 16.31 -16.69 7.65
N ALA A 329 15.38 -17.32 8.36
CA ALA A 329 15.22 -17.16 9.81
C ALA A 329 15.93 -18.24 10.66
N GLY A 330 16.47 -19.29 10.04
CA GLY A 330 17.30 -20.29 10.73
C GLY A 330 18.75 -19.86 10.93
N GLU A 331 19.47 -20.46 11.89
CA GLU A 331 20.91 -20.23 12.16
C GLU A 331 21.82 -20.33 10.91
N ASN A 332 21.33 -20.97 9.83
CA ASN A 332 22.03 -21.20 8.55
C ASN A 332 21.77 -20.14 7.46
N ALA A 333 21.02 -19.08 7.76
CA ALA A 333 20.60 -18.07 6.78
C ALA A 333 21.63 -16.99 6.46
N THR A 334 22.50 -16.68 7.42
CA THR A 334 23.59 -15.72 7.21
C THR A 334 24.66 -16.41 6.37
N PRO A 335 25.10 -15.89 5.21
CA PRO A 335 26.15 -16.51 4.42
C PRO A 335 27.48 -16.53 5.18
N THR A 336 28.42 -17.35 4.74
CA THR A 336 29.75 -17.49 5.33
C THR A 336 30.77 -16.52 4.73
N SER A 337 30.34 -15.63 3.83
CA SER A 337 31.14 -14.57 3.19
C SER A 337 30.22 -13.45 2.66
N LEU A 338 30.80 -12.28 2.36
CA LEU A 338 30.17 -11.14 1.69
C LEU A 338 30.48 -11.15 0.19
N GLN A 339 29.55 -10.65 -0.61
CA GLN A 339 29.72 -10.34 -2.03
C GLN A 339 29.64 -8.81 -2.25
N VAL A 340 30.14 -8.33 -3.39
CA VAL A 340 29.99 -6.90 -3.77
C VAL A 340 28.51 -6.50 -3.83
N ALA A 341 27.63 -7.43 -4.22
CA ALA A 341 26.18 -7.22 -4.26
C ALA A 341 25.52 -7.02 -2.89
N ASP A 342 26.23 -7.34 -1.78
CA ASP A 342 25.73 -7.16 -0.41
C ASP A 342 26.04 -5.76 0.15
N VAL A 343 26.65 -4.89 -0.66
CA VAL A 343 26.90 -3.49 -0.33
C VAL A 343 25.75 -2.62 -0.84
N LYS A 344 24.93 -2.15 0.10
CA LYS A 344 23.76 -1.29 -0.17
C LYS A 344 24.16 0.15 -0.45
N ASP A 345 25.16 0.64 0.28
CA ASP A 345 25.71 2.00 0.14
C ASP A 345 27.24 1.94 0.15
N ALA A 346 27.82 1.80 -1.03
CA ALA A 346 29.26 1.69 -1.19
C ALA A 346 29.99 2.98 -0.81
N LYS A 347 29.38 4.15 -1.04
CA LYS A 347 30.00 5.44 -0.74
C LYS A 347 30.15 5.62 0.77
N ASN A 348 29.08 5.36 1.51
CA ASN A 348 29.09 5.53 2.95
C ASN A 348 29.92 4.43 3.64
N LEU A 349 29.91 3.20 3.11
CA LEU A 349 30.77 2.11 3.60
C LEU A 349 32.25 2.52 3.59
N LEU A 350 32.74 2.96 2.43
CA LEU A 350 34.14 3.36 2.26
C LEU A 350 34.45 4.63 3.07
N THR A 351 33.50 5.55 3.19
CA THR A 351 33.66 6.75 4.04
C THR A 351 33.83 6.38 5.51
N LYS A 352 33.03 5.44 6.03
CA LYS A 352 33.14 4.96 7.42
C LYS A 352 34.45 4.20 7.66
N LEU A 353 34.80 3.28 6.76
CA LEU A 353 36.07 2.54 6.82
C LEU A 353 37.29 3.48 6.74
N LYS A 354 37.23 4.54 5.93
CA LYS A 354 38.24 5.59 5.87
C LYS A 354 38.35 6.35 7.19
N LYS A 355 37.24 6.84 7.72
CA LYS A 355 37.20 7.68 8.94
C LYS A 355 37.55 6.92 10.22
N ALA A 356 37.25 5.62 10.28
CA ALA A 356 37.51 4.78 11.46
C ALA A 356 36.92 5.34 12.77
N GLY A 357 35.67 5.81 12.74
CA GLY A 357 35.04 6.55 13.84
C GLY A 357 34.69 5.75 15.11
N GLY A 358 34.89 4.43 15.12
CA GLY A 358 34.57 3.55 16.26
C GLY A 358 35.60 2.43 16.45
N PRO A 359 35.66 1.80 17.64
CA PRO A 359 36.69 0.82 17.99
C PRO A 359 36.77 -0.36 16.99
N PHE A 360 35.63 -0.94 16.61
CA PHE A 360 35.58 -2.01 15.63
C PHE A 360 36.02 -1.58 14.22
N THR A 361 35.58 -0.41 13.75
CA THR A 361 35.98 0.11 12.43
C THR A 361 37.49 0.42 12.38
N LEU A 362 38.05 0.92 13.48
CA LEU A 362 39.49 1.12 13.62
C LEU A 362 40.25 -0.21 13.59
N TYR A 363 39.76 -1.21 14.32
CA TYR A 363 40.29 -2.58 14.29
C TYR A 363 40.32 -3.13 12.86
N LEU A 364 39.22 -3.02 12.11
CA LEU A 364 39.17 -3.48 10.72
C LEU A 364 40.17 -2.73 9.83
N LYS A 365 40.25 -1.40 9.96
CA LYS A 365 41.19 -0.58 9.18
C LYS A 365 42.65 -0.99 9.43
N GLN A 366 43.00 -1.34 10.66
CA GLN A 366 44.34 -1.83 11.03
C GLN A 366 44.64 -3.23 10.48
N LYS A 367 43.61 -4.04 10.25
CA LYS A 367 43.73 -5.38 9.65
C LYS A 367 43.84 -5.34 8.13
N PHE A 368 43.46 -4.25 7.49
CA PHE A 368 43.58 -4.11 6.04
C PHE A 368 45.04 -3.99 5.60
N SER A 369 45.34 -4.48 4.40
CA SER A 369 46.66 -4.38 3.78
C SER A 369 47.06 -2.91 3.59
N PRO A 370 48.37 -2.59 3.62
CA PRO A 370 48.85 -1.23 3.33
C PRO A 370 48.36 -0.69 1.98
N ALA A 371 48.21 -1.57 0.99
CA ALA A 371 47.70 -1.24 -0.33
C ALA A 371 46.22 -0.78 -0.27
N LEU A 372 45.36 -1.51 0.44
CA LEU A 372 43.96 -1.12 0.60
C LEU A 372 43.81 0.11 1.49
N GLN A 373 44.59 0.24 2.56
CA GLN A 373 44.60 1.45 3.39
C GLN A 373 44.95 2.71 2.59
N THR A 374 45.93 2.62 1.68
CA THR A 374 46.32 3.72 0.79
C THR A 374 45.15 4.12 -0.11
N LYS A 375 44.49 3.14 -0.75
CA LYS A 375 43.32 3.39 -1.61
C LYS A 375 42.14 3.98 -0.83
N LEU A 376 41.86 3.47 0.37
CA LEU A 376 40.79 3.97 1.24
C LEU A 376 41.09 5.40 1.73
N ASN A 377 42.33 5.72 2.08
CA ASN A 377 42.70 7.08 2.49
C ASN A 377 42.59 8.08 1.33
N ALA A 378 42.90 7.65 0.11
CA ALA A 378 42.78 8.44 -1.12
C ALA A 378 41.33 8.59 -1.63
N TYR A 379 40.38 7.81 -1.11
CA TYR A 379 38.98 7.86 -1.54
C TYR A 379 38.34 9.23 -1.28
N ASP A 380 37.76 9.83 -2.32
CA ASP A 380 37.27 11.22 -2.37
C ASP A 380 35.78 11.38 -2.02
N GLY A 381 35.07 10.27 -1.81
CA GLY A 381 33.63 10.27 -1.52
C GLY A 381 32.73 10.26 -2.77
N GLN A 382 33.27 10.04 -3.97
CA GLN A 382 32.51 9.78 -5.20
C GLN A 382 32.11 8.31 -5.32
N VAL A 383 31.32 7.92 -6.33
CA VAL A 383 30.97 6.51 -6.55
C VAL A 383 32.25 5.66 -6.69
N PRO A 384 32.48 4.66 -5.84
CA PRO A 384 33.74 3.92 -5.85
C PRO A 384 33.87 3.01 -7.07
N SER A 385 35.11 2.80 -7.52
CA SER A 385 35.36 1.88 -8.63
C SER A 385 35.05 0.42 -8.23
N PRO A 386 34.63 -0.44 -9.18
CA PRO A 386 34.41 -1.86 -8.92
C PRO A 386 35.62 -2.54 -8.28
N GLU A 387 36.84 -2.16 -8.68
CA GLU A 387 38.09 -2.74 -8.18
C GLU A 387 38.35 -2.37 -6.71
N LEU A 388 38.07 -1.12 -6.31
CA LEU A 388 38.20 -0.69 -4.92
C LEU A 388 37.17 -1.40 -4.04
N LEU A 389 35.93 -1.49 -4.51
CA LEU A 389 34.85 -2.16 -3.78
C LEU A 389 35.12 -3.67 -3.63
N GLN A 390 35.59 -4.32 -4.70
CA GLN A 390 35.98 -5.73 -4.67
C GLN A 390 37.16 -5.98 -3.72
N ALA A 391 38.14 -5.08 -3.66
CA ALA A 391 39.27 -5.19 -2.73
C ALA A 391 38.83 -5.09 -1.27
N VAL A 392 37.93 -4.15 -0.93
CA VAL A 392 37.35 -4.03 0.41
C VAL A 392 36.63 -5.33 0.81
N ILE A 393 35.78 -5.86 -0.07
CA ILE A 393 35.02 -7.08 0.21
C ILE A 393 35.94 -8.30 0.36
N SER A 394 36.97 -8.40 -0.47
CA SER A 394 37.97 -9.47 -0.36
C SER A 394 38.68 -9.47 1.00
N GLU A 395 39.07 -8.31 1.51
CA GLU A 395 39.78 -8.23 2.80
C GLU A 395 38.86 -8.41 4.01
N LEU A 396 37.60 -7.96 3.92
CA LEU A 396 36.57 -8.28 4.91
C LEU A 396 36.31 -9.79 4.99
N ASN A 397 36.24 -10.48 3.84
CA ASN A 397 36.14 -11.93 3.78
C ASN A 397 37.35 -12.65 4.39
N GLY A 398 38.54 -12.05 4.27
CA GLY A 398 39.73 -12.50 4.98
C GLY A 398 39.56 -12.47 6.51
N GLN A 399 38.94 -11.41 7.05
CA GLN A 399 38.61 -11.34 8.48
C GLN A 399 37.54 -12.34 8.87
N ILE A 400 36.50 -12.52 8.03
CA ILE A 400 35.42 -13.49 8.25
C ILE A 400 35.97 -14.92 8.37
N ALA A 401 36.98 -15.27 7.57
CA ALA A 401 37.62 -16.59 7.61
C ALA A 401 38.59 -16.79 8.79
N GLY A 402 38.92 -15.72 9.52
CA GLY A 402 39.88 -15.72 10.62
C GLY A 402 39.30 -16.14 11.98
N PRO A 403 40.05 -15.92 13.08
CA PRO A 403 39.58 -16.16 14.44
C PRO A 403 38.48 -15.17 14.86
N LEU A 404 37.74 -15.50 15.93
CA LEU A 404 36.65 -14.66 16.46
C LEU A 404 37.12 -13.21 16.69
N PHE A 405 36.58 -12.25 15.92
CA PHE A 405 36.94 -10.83 16.07
C PHE A 405 36.00 -10.03 16.98
N TYR A 406 35.43 -10.68 18.00
CA TYR A 406 34.55 -10.05 19.00
C TYR A 406 35.25 -9.86 20.35
N THR A 407 35.20 -8.62 20.86
CA THR A 407 35.34 -8.33 22.30
C THR A 407 34.30 -7.28 22.70
N PRO A 408 33.88 -7.22 23.98
CA PRO A 408 32.94 -6.19 24.45
C PRO A 408 33.41 -4.75 24.13
N GLU A 409 34.72 -4.51 24.18
CA GLU A 409 35.32 -3.20 23.94
C GLU A 409 35.25 -2.79 22.46
N LEU A 410 35.51 -3.75 21.55
CA LEU A 410 35.42 -3.50 20.11
C LEU A 410 33.99 -3.13 19.69
N PHE A 411 32.99 -3.78 20.29
CA PHE A 411 31.57 -3.64 19.93
C PHE A 411 30.77 -2.73 20.87
N ALA A 412 31.43 -1.98 21.76
CA ALA A 412 30.77 -1.13 22.76
C ALA A 412 29.82 -0.06 22.17
N LYS A 413 30.02 0.33 20.89
CA LYS A 413 29.18 1.29 20.16
C LYS A 413 28.24 0.64 19.13
N VAL A 414 28.19 -0.69 19.08
CA VAL A 414 27.38 -1.45 18.11
C VAL A 414 26.15 -2.01 18.82
N GLN A 415 24.96 -1.74 18.28
CA GLN A 415 23.73 -2.30 18.81
C GLN A 415 23.55 -3.74 18.32
N MET A 416 23.91 -4.71 19.16
CA MET A 416 23.78 -6.14 18.81
C MET A 416 22.39 -6.70 19.11
N SER A 417 21.94 -7.69 18.33
CA SER A 417 20.70 -8.42 18.59
C SER A 417 20.86 -9.46 19.73
N ALA A 418 19.74 -9.91 20.30
CA ALA A 418 19.74 -10.97 21.32
C ALA A 418 20.30 -12.30 20.77
N ALA A 419 19.98 -12.62 19.51
CA ALA A 419 20.48 -13.81 18.83
C ALA A 419 22.01 -13.77 18.64
N THR A 420 22.58 -12.62 18.24
CA THR A 420 24.04 -12.48 18.11
C THR A 420 24.74 -12.68 19.45
N ARG A 421 24.20 -12.12 20.53
CA ARG A 421 24.74 -12.32 21.89
C ARG A 421 24.72 -13.80 22.32
N GLN A 422 23.65 -14.51 21.99
CA GLN A 422 23.53 -15.93 22.27
C GLN A 422 24.55 -16.75 21.47
N GLN A 423 24.74 -16.45 20.19
CA GLN A 423 25.72 -17.13 19.33
C GLN A 423 27.16 -16.90 19.81
N ILE A 424 27.49 -15.69 20.26
CA ILE A 424 28.80 -15.41 20.87
C ILE A 424 29.04 -16.31 22.09
N ALA A 425 28.04 -16.47 22.95
CA ALA A 425 28.14 -17.29 24.16
C ALA A 425 28.34 -18.80 23.85
N GLN A 426 27.96 -19.27 22.66
CA GLN A 426 28.13 -20.65 22.22
C GLN A 426 29.54 -20.97 21.72
N ASN A 427 30.42 -19.97 21.58
CA ASN A 427 31.80 -20.11 21.09
C ASN A 427 31.89 -20.90 19.76
N PRO A 428 31.26 -20.41 18.68
CA PRO A 428 31.09 -21.17 17.45
C PRO A 428 32.42 -21.34 16.72
N THR A 429 32.52 -22.43 15.95
CA THR A 429 33.69 -22.74 15.10
C THR A 429 33.25 -23.03 13.66
N GLY A 430 34.20 -23.13 12.73
CA GLY A 430 33.93 -23.49 11.34
C GLY A 430 32.97 -22.53 10.64
N GLU A 431 31.96 -23.07 9.94
CA GLU A 431 30.96 -22.23 9.26
C GLU A 431 30.15 -21.37 10.24
N ALA A 432 29.80 -21.88 11.42
CA ALA A 432 29.03 -21.11 12.40
C ALA A 432 29.78 -19.85 12.85
N LEU A 433 31.10 -19.92 12.98
CA LEU A 433 31.95 -18.76 13.26
C LEU A 433 31.91 -17.74 12.12
N ARG A 434 32.01 -18.21 10.87
CA ARG A 434 31.95 -17.33 9.69
C ARG A 434 30.60 -16.62 9.59
N ARG A 435 29.50 -17.31 9.90
CA ARG A 435 28.15 -16.73 9.93
C ARG A 435 28.02 -15.68 11.04
N LEU A 436 28.59 -15.94 12.22
CA LEU A 436 28.65 -14.95 13.30
C LEU A 436 29.44 -13.70 12.89
N HIS A 437 30.60 -13.85 12.24
CA HIS A 437 31.39 -12.74 11.73
C HIS A 437 30.64 -11.86 10.75
N VAL A 438 29.96 -12.48 9.80
CA VAL A 438 29.13 -11.77 8.83
C VAL A 438 28.00 -11.01 9.55
N ARG A 439 27.37 -11.60 10.57
CA ARG A 439 26.35 -10.91 11.39
C ARG A 439 26.90 -9.71 12.16
N LEU A 440 28.08 -9.85 12.76
CA LEU A 440 28.76 -8.74 13.45
C LEU A 440 29.09 -7.58 12.52
N LEU A 441 29.47 -7.86 11.26
CA LEU A 441 29.67 -6.84 10.23
C LEU A 441 28.37 -6.14 9.84
N LEU A 442 27.26 -6.87 9.68
CA LEU A 442 25.95 -6.29 9.36
C LEU A 442 25.44 -5.39 10.48
N GLU A 443 25.59 -5.81 11.74
CA GLU A 443 25.17 -5.00 12.89
C GLU A 443 26.06 -3.76 13.08
N SER A 444 27.32 -3.82 12.63
CA SER A 444 28.25 -2.68 12.66
C SER A 444 28.05 -1.69 11.50
N TYR A 445 27.52 -2.14 10.37
CA TYR A 445 27.28 -1.35 9.17
C TYR A 445 25.86 -1.55 8.62
N PRO A 446 24.80 -1.31 9.41
CA PRO A 446 23.44 -1.73 9.08
C PRO A 446 22.83 -0.93 7.92
N SER A 447 23.33 0.27 7.61
CA SER A 447 22.88 1.06 6.47
C SER A 447 23.67 0.72 5.20
N GLU A 448 24.91 0.26 5.35
CA GLU A 448 25.85 0.08 4.25
C GLU A 448 25.92 -1.36 3.74
N LEU A 449 25.80 -2.34 4.65
CA LEU A 449 25.84 -3.76 4.34
C LEU A 449 24.46 -4.37 4.54
N GLY A 450 24.10 -5.31 3.67
CA GLY A 450 22.90 -6.09 3.80
C GLY A 450 22.80 -7.07 2.65
N PHE A 451 22.39 -8.30 2.94
CA PHE A 451 21.99 -9.19 1.86
C PHE A 451 20.77 -8.61 1.18
N LYS A 452 20.68 -8.81 -0.12
CA LYS A 452 19.36 -8.99 -0.71
C LYS A 452 18.82 -10.29 -0.11
N THR A 453 18.20 -10.19 1.08
CA THR A 453 17.57 -11.30 1.82
C THR A 453 16.37 -11.91 1.09
N TYR A 454 16.11 -11.41 -0.12
CA TYR A 454 15.04 -11.80 -1.01
C TYR A 454 15.59 -12.74 -2.08
N GLN A 455 15.87 -13.98 -1.67
CA GLN A 455 16.03 -15.10 -2.61
C GLN A 455 14.69 -15.52 -3.22
N LYS A 456 13.59 -15.10 -2.58
CA LYS A 456 12.24 -15.16 -3.12
C LYS A 456 11.76 -13.78 -3.54
N VAL A 457 10.97 -13.77 -4.60
CA VAL A 457 10.25 -12.59 -5.07
C VAL A 457 8.82 -12.99 -5.37
N ASP A 458 7.92 -12.02 -5.35
CA ASP A 458 6.72 -12.12 -6.17
C ASP A 458 6.94 -11.41 -7.51
N LYS A 459 6.41 -11.97 -8.59
CA LYS A 459 6.57 -11.47 -9.95
C LYS A 459 5.30 -10.76 -10.40
N ASN A 460 5.47 -9.49 -10.76
CA ASN A 460 4.39 -8.68 -11.31
C ASN A 460 4.66 -8.20 -12.74
N ASN A 461 3.68 -7.56 -13.39
CA ASN A 461 3.80 -7.05 -14.74
C ASN A 461 4.84 -5.90 -14.84
N HIS A 462 5.52 -5.76 -15.98
CA HIS A 462 6.35 -4.61 -16.32
C HIS A 462 6.70 -4.60 -17.80
N GLY A 463 6.51 -3.46 -18.45
CA GLY A 463 6.92 -3.20 -19.85
C GLY A 463 5.89 -3.56 -20.91
N ALA A 464 6.24 -3.31 -22.18
CA ALA A 464 5.38 -3.51 -23.36
C ALA A 464 4.77 -4.92 -23.45
N ILE A 465 5.57 -5.92 -23.07
CA ILE A 465 5.13 -7.30 -22.93
C ILE A 465 5.47 -7.71 -21.51
N SER A 466 4.48 -8.22 -20.80
CA SER A 466 4.55 -8.55 -19.38
C SER A 466 4.05 -9.98 -19.12
N THR A 467 3.98 -10.39 -17.85
CA THR A 467 3.33 -11.64 -17.44
C THR A 467 1.83 -11.65 -17.73
N ASP A 468 1.25 -10.52 -18.10
CA ASP A 468 -0.15 -10.39 -18.49
C ASP A 468 -0.45 -11.15 -19.78
N PHE A 469 -1.54 -11.91 -19.77
CA PHE A 469 -2.09 -12.50 -21.00
C PHE A 469 -3.11 -11.54 -21.62
N ILE A 470 -2.59 -10.43 -22.15
CA ILE A 470 -3.40 -9.32 -22.66
C ILE A 470 -4.43 -9.81 -23.68
N GLY A 471 -5.71 -9.50 -23.42
CA GLY A 471 -6.84 -9.83 -24.28
C GLY A 471 -7.49 -11.19 -24.04
N ALA A 472 -6.96 -12.03 -23.15
CA ALA A 472 -7.43 -13.42 -22.98
C ALA A 472 -8.54 -13.60 -21.94
N ASN A 473 -8.90 -12.55 -21.18
CA ASN A 473 -9.82 -12.64 -20.04
C ASN A 473 -11.11 -11.80 -20.16
N PHE A 474 -11.46 -11.31 -21.36
CA PHE A 474 -12.64 -10.44 -21.53
C PHE A 474 -13.97 -11.12 -21.17
N ASP A 475 -14.11 -12.41 -21.46
CA ASP A 475 -15.33 -13.17 -21.16
C ASP A 475 -15.40 -13.65 -19.70
N TYR A 476 -14.28 -13.59 -18.96
CA TYR A 476 -14.19 -14.14 -17.60
C TYR A 476 -15.24 -13.59 -16.62
N PRO A 477 -15.53 -12.27 -16.57
CA PRO A 477 -16.45 -11.72 -15.58
C PRO A 477 -17.83 -12.38 -15.64
N GLU A 478 -18.38 -12.64 -16.83
CA GLU A 478 -19.74 -13.19 -17.01
C GLU A 478 -19.79 -14.68 -17.35
N ALA A 479 -18.64 -15.31 -17.57
CA ALA A 479 -18.53 -16.73 -17.87
C ALA A 479 -19.10 -17.63 -16.75
N ASP A 480 -19.63 -18.78 -17.17
CA ASP A 480 -19.89 -19.90 -16.28
C ASP A 480 -18.59 -20.53 -15.75
N TYR A 481 -18.70 -21.40 -14.75
CA TYR A 481 -17.52 -21.98 -14.09
C TYR A 481 -16.66 -22.83 -15.03
N ALA A 482 -17.26 -23.57 -15.97
CA ALA A 482 -16.52 -24.36 -16.95
C ALA A 482 -15.73 -23.47 -17.92
N THR A 483 -16.30 -22.34 -18.34
CA THR A 483 -15.64 -21.37 -19.21
C THR A 483 -14.54 -20.62 -18.46
N ARG A 484 -14.76 -20.23 -17.20
CA ARG A 484 -13.71 -19.66 -16.34
C ARG A 484 -12.54 -20.63 -16.13
N GLU A 485 -12.81 -21.92 -15.94
CA GLU A 485 -11.76 -22.95 -15.86
C GLU A 485 -10.96 -23.06 -17.16
N ARG A 486 -11.63 -23.02 -18.32
CA ARG A 486 -10.94 -23.01 -19.62
C ARG A 486 -10.02 -21.80 -19.76
N ILE A 487 -10.51 -20.60 -19.42
CA ILE A 487 -9.72 -19.36 -19.43
C ILE A 487 -8.55 -19.49 -18.43
N PHE A 488 -8.79 -20.07 -17.26
CA PHE A 488 -7.78 -20.34 -16.24
C PHE A 488 -6.63 -21.19 -16.77
N GLN A 489 -6.93 -22.35 -17.37
CA GLN A 489 -5.90 -23.22 -17.95
C GLN A 489 -5.15 -22.58 -19.11
N GLN A 490 -5.80 -21.73 -19.92
CA GLN A 490 -5.12 -20.97 -20.98
C GLN A 490 -4.05 -20.03 -20.41
N HIS A 491 -4.34 -19.34 -19.30
CA HIS A 491 -3.37 -18.46 -18.63
C HIS A 491 -2.25 -19.25 -17.94
N VAL A 492 -2.56 -20.40 -17.33
CA VAL A 492 -1.53 -21.30 -16.76
C VAL A 492 -0.55 -21.71 -17.86
N THR A 493 -1.06 -22.18 -19.00
CA THR A 493 -0.24 -22.59 -20.15
C THR A 493 0.55 -21.43 -20.73
N TYR A 494 -0.06 -20.25 -20.93
CA TYR A 494 0.60 -19.07 -21.45
C TYR A 494 1.78 -18.66 -20.57
N GLN A 495 1.55 -18.51 -19.26
CA GLN A 495 2.58 -17.99 -18.37
C GLN A 495 3.68 -19.02 -18.11
N LYS A 496 3.37 -20.33 -18.01
CA LYS A 496 4.40 -21.39 -18.02
C LYS A 496 5.24 -21.33 -19.29
N SER A 497 4.60 -21.16 -20.44
CA SER A 497 5.28 -21.07 -21.74
C SER A 497 6.17 -19.84 -21.84
N LEU A 498 5.73 -18.69 -21.30
CA LEU A 498 6.52 -17.47 -21.21
C LEU A 498 7.79 -17.70 -20.36
N MET A 499 7.64 -18.27 -19.17
CA MET A 499 8.78 -18.52 -18.28
C MET A 499 9.79 -19.49 -18.91
N TRP A 500 9.31 -20.53 -19.59
CA TRP A 500 10.18 -21.45 -20.35
C TRP A 500 10.87 -20.75 -21.53
N PHE A 501 10.13 -20.01 -22.36
CA PHE A 501 10.67 -19.28 -23.51
C PHE A 501 11.81 -18.34 -23.10
N MET A 502 11.60 -17.56 -22.03
CA MET A 502 12.58 -16.61 -21.52
C MET A 502 13.89 -17.25 -21.06
N GLY A 503 13.83 -18.46 -20.48
CA GLY A 503 15.02 -19.17 -20.00
C GLY A 503 15.71 -20.07 -21.02
N ASN A 504 15.04 -20.45 -22.11
CA ASN A 504 15.48 -21.58 -22.95
C ASN A 504 15.50 -21.30 -24.46
N ASP A 505 14.69 -20.39 -24.99
CA ASP A 505 14.54 -20.24 -26.44
C ASP A 505 15.73 -19.48 -27.06
N PRO A 506 16.42 -20.02 -28.09
CA PRO A 506 17.60 -19.39 -28.69
C PRO A 506 17.38 -17.98 -29.26
N SER A 507 16.13 -17.61 -29.57
CA SER A 507 15.78 -16.26 -30.05
C SER A 507 15.83 -15.18 -28.96
N VAL A 508 15.76 -15.56 -27.68
CA VAL A 508 15.94 -14.65 -26.55
C VAL A 508 17.43 -14.39 -26.34
N PRO A 509 17.92 -13.14 -26.25
CA PRO A 509 19.35 -12.86 -26.03
C PRO A 509 19.97 -13.61 -24.84
N GLU A 510 21.22 -14.07 -24.98
CA GLU A 510 21.87 -14.94 -23.98
C GLU A 510 21.90 -14.34 -22.58
N ALA A 511 22.22 -13.06 -22.44
CA ALA A 511 22.23 -12.38 -21.14
C ALA A 511 20.86 -12.44 -20.43
N ILE A 512 19.77 -12.39 -21.20
CA ILE A 512 18.41 -12.52 -20.68
C ILE A 512 18.15 -13.98 -20.31
N ARG A 513 18.44 -14.94 -21.20
CA ARG A 513 18.26 -16.38 -20.90
C ARG A 513 18.98 -16.80 -19.63
N THR A 514 20.25 -16.41 -19.48
CA THR A 514 21.07 -16.70 -18.31
C THR A 514 20.52 -16.08 -17.03
N ARG A 515 19.92 -14.88 -17.10
CA ARG A 515 19.23 -14.27 -15.96
C ARG A 515 17.97 -15.04 -15.58
N TRP A 516 17.15 -15.42 -16.57
CA TRP A 516 15.85 -16.07 -16.34
C TRP A 516 15.97 -17.54 -15.94
N SER A 517 16.96 -18.27 -16.46
CA SER A 517 17.22 -19.67 -16.10
C SER A 517 17.65 -19.86 -14.63
N GLN A 518 18.02 -18.77 -13.94
CA GLN A 518 18.32 -18.78 -12.52
C GLN A 518 17.07 -18.84 -11.63
N TRP A 519 15.91 -18.48 -12.15
CA TRP A 519 14.66 -18.43 -11.39
C TRP A 519 13.79 -19.66 -11.66
N GLY A 520 13.07 -20.10 -10.63
CA GLY A 520 12.08 -21.17 -10.73
C GLY A 520 11.01 -21.02 -9.64
N LEU A 521 10.05 -21.93 -9.62
CA LEU A 521 9.01 -21.96 -8.58
C LEU A 521 9.62 -22.45 -7.24
N PRO A 522 9.14 -21.99 -6.09
CA PRO A 522 9.58 -22.50 -4.79
C PRO A 522 8.99 -23.89 -4.50
N LYS A 523 9.74 -24.78 -3.83
CA LYS A 523 9.24 -26.08 -3.34
C LYS A 523 8.40 -25.96 -2.07
N ASP A 524 8.53 -24.84 -1.38
CA ASP A 524 7.90 -24.55 -0.09
C ASP A 524 6.66 -23.65 -0.20
N GLU A 525 6.34 -23.14 -1.39
CA GLU A 525 5.07 -22.47 -1.67
C GLU A 525 4.19 -23.39 -2.53
N PHE A 526 2.87 -23.27 -2.37
CA PHE A 526 1.88 -23.91 -3.26
C PHE A 526 2.18 -25.39 -3.56
N GLN A 527 2.47 -26.18 -2.53
CA GLN A 527 2.99 -27.54 -2.69
C GLN A 527 2.03 -28.45 -3.45
N GLU A 528 0.72 -28.27 -3.25
CA GLU A 528 -0.33 -29.05 -3.91
C GLU A 528 -0.42 -28.85 -5.42
N THR A 529 0.08 -27.73 -5.95
CA THR A 529 0.10 -27.39 -7.38
C THR A 529 1.52 -27.41 -7.97
N GLY A 530 2.49 -27.93 -7.21
CA GLY A 530 3.90 -28.00 -7.63
C GLY A 530 4.60 -26.66 -7.69
N GLY A 531 4.29 -25.74 -6.77
CA GLY A 531 4.89 -24.41 -6.69
C GLY A 531 4.11 -23.31 -7.42
N TRP A 532 2.97 -23.63 -8.04
CA TRP A 532 2.21 -22.67 -8.85
C TRP A 532 1.06 -22.03 -8.06
N PRO A 533 0.85 -20.69 -8.10
CA PRO A 533 -0.23 -20.06 -7.35
C PRO A 533 -1.63 -20.63 -7.66
N HIS A 534 -2.47 -20.81 -6.63
CA HIS A 534 -3.78 -21.48 -6.77
C HIS A 534 -4.89 -20.62 -7.39
N GLN A 535 -4.67 -19.31 -7.58
CA GLN A 535 -5.71 -18.40 -8.08
C GLN A 535 -5.17 -17.33 -9.04
N PHE A 536 -6.09 -16.75 -9.80
CA PHE A 536 -5.82 -15.62 -10.67
C PHE A 536 -5.62 -14.32 -9.91
N TYR A 537 -4.74 -13.47 -10.45
CA TYR A 537 -4.72 -12.05 -10.15
C TYR A 537 -5.87 -11.34 -10.86
N VAL A 538 -7.10 -11.58 -10.38
CA VAL A 538 -8.31 -10.89 -10.85
C VAL A 538 -8.26 -9.46 -10.34
N ARG A 539 -7.85 -8.54 -11.21
CA ARG A 539 -7.76 -7.10 -10.86
C ARG A 539 -9.08 -6.37 -11.02
N GLU A 540 -10.00 -6.90 -11.82
CA GLU A 540 -11.29 -6.28 -12.07
C GLU A 540 -12.22 -7.25 -12.79
N ALA A 541 -13.41 -7.47 -12.26
CA ALA A 541 -14.47 -8.20 -12.95
C ALA A 541 -15.74 -7.34 -13.00
N ARG A 542 -16.78 -7.73 -12.26
CA ARG A 542 -17.98 -6.91 -12.08
C ARG A 542 -17.72 -5.83 -11.03
N ARG A 543 -18.25 -4.63 -11.26
CA ARG A 543 -18.31 -3.56 -10.25
C ARG A 543 -19.77 -3.19 -10.00
N MET A 544 -20.19 -3.19 -8.76
CA MET A 544 -21.57 -2.88 -8.37
C MET A 544 -21.98 -1.47 -8.83
N LEU A 545 -23.26 -1.25 -9.12
CA LEU A 545 -23.86 0.09 -9.28
C LEU A 545 -24.74 0.42 -8.07
N GLY A 546 -24.08 0.79 -6.97
CA GLY A 546 -24.68 0.99 -5.65
C GLY A 546 -25.32 2.37 -5.45
N GLY A 547 -25.46 2.76 -4.18
CA GLY A 547 -25.99 4.08 -3.79
C GLY A 547 -25.04 5.25 -4.04
N TYR A 548 -23.75 4.96 -4.23
CA TYR A 548 -22.72 5.91 -4.60
C TYR A 548 -21.63 5.19 -5.40
N VAL A 549 -21.18 5.78 -6.51
CA VAL A 549 -20.08 5.26 -7.33
C VAL A 549 -18.84 6.05 -6.99
N MET A 550 -17.80 5.40 -6.45
CA MET A 550 -16.50 6.05 -6.26
C MET A 550 -15.87 6.38 -7.61
N THR A 551 -15.30 7.58 -7.78
CA THR A 551 -14.74 8.08 -9.06
C THR A 551 -13.32 8.63 -8.90
N GLU A 552 -12.67 8.95 -10.02
CA GLU A 552 -11.38 9.65 -10.08
C GLU A 552 -11.39 10.94 -9.22
N SER A 553 -12.52 11.64 -9.15
CA SER A 553 -12.69 12.84 -8.31
C SER A 553 -12.43 12.54 -6.82
N ASN A 554 -12.85 11.37 -6.33
CA ASN A 554 -12.59 10.95 -4.95
C ASN A 554 -11.11 10.64 -4.74
N CYS A 555 -10.49 9.89 -5.66
CA CYS A 555 -9.06 9.56 -5.59
C CYS A 555 -8.18 10.81 -5.61
N ARG A 556 -8.62 11.88 -6.28
CA ARG A 556 -7.94 13.18 -6.34
C ARG A 556 -8.32 14.12 -5.19
N ALA A 557 -9.14 13.67 -4.23
CA ALA A 557 -9.68 14.47 -3.14
C ALA A 557 -10.43 15.74 -3.59
N GLN A 558 -10.96 15.75 -4.82
CA GLN A 558 -11.82 16.81 -5.33
C GLN A 558 -13.23 16.69 -4.77
N GLU A 559 -13.67 15.45 -4.55
CA GLU A 559 -14.91 15.11 -3.85
C GLU A 559 -14.62 14.21 -2.65
N VAL A 560 -15.11 14.61 -1.48
CA VAL A 560 -14.90 13.87 -0.22
C VAL A 560 -16.24 13.38 0.29
N VAL A 561 -16.35 12.07 0.47
CA VAL A 561 -17.60 11.45 0.94
C VAL A 561 -17.77 11.65 2.46
N PRO A 562 -19.00 11.96 2.93
CA PRO A 562 -19.25 12.21 4.36
C PRO A 562 -19.41 10.93 5.19
N ASP A 563 -19.54 9.78 4.52
CA ASP A 563 -19.91 8.49 5.10
C ASP A 563 -18.77 7.46 4.96
N ALA A 564 -17.56 7.87 5.32
CA ALA A 564 -16.35 7.05 5.20
C ALA A 564 -16.41 5.75 6.03
N VAL A 565 -16.10 4.63 5.39
CA VAL A 565 -15.94 3.31 6.04
C VAL A 565 -14.50 2.79 5.94
N GLY A 566 -13.56 3.65 5.59
CA GLY A 566 -12.16 3.29 5.41
C GLY A 566 -11.47 4.26 4.46
N LEU A 567 -10.14 4.17 4.40
CA LEU A 567 -9.35 4.92 3.43
C LEU A 567 -8.75 3.96 2.38
N ALA A 568 -8.74 4.40 1.13
CA ALA A 568 -7.84 3.88 0.10
C ALA A 568 -6.69 4.87 -0.10
N ALA A 569 -5.53 4.39 -0.52
CA ALA A 569 -4.30 5.20 -0.58
C ALA A 569 -3.38 4.85 -1.77
N TYR A 570 -3.80 3.96 -2.66
CA TYR A 570 -2.95 3.49 -3.75
C TYR A 570 -3.11 4.36 -5.00
N THR A 571 -2.12 4.30 -5.88
CA THR A 571 -2.17 4.98 -7.18
C THR A 571 -3.36 4.49 -8.01
N MET A 572 -3.91 5.33 -8.89
CA MET A 572 -4.92 4.84 -9.85
C MET A 572 -4.18 4.11 -10.96
N ASP A 573 -4.05 2.79 -10.79
CA ASP A 573 -3.34 1.93 -11.71
C ASP A 573 -4.25 0.88 -12.37
N SER A 574 -3.98 0.60 -13.65
CA SER A 574 -4.59 -0.49 -14.42
C SER A 574 -3.51 -1.19 -15.24
N HIS A 575 -3.76 -2.43 -15.67
CA HIS A 575 -2.90 -3.10 -16.65
C HIS A 575 -3.33 -2.76 -18.08
N ASN A 576 -2.47 -3.10 -19.04
CA ASN A 576 -2.85 -3.11 -20.45
C ASN A 576 -4.08 -3.99 -20.68
N VAL A 577 -4.97 -3.56 -21.57
CA VAL A 577 -6.25 -4.20 -21.89
C VAL A 577 -6.18 -4.95 -23.21
N GLN A 578 -5.65 -4.32 -24.26
CA GLN A 578 -5.53 -4.90 -25.60
C GLN A 578 -4.29 -4.38 -26.33
N ARG A 579 -3.86 -5.11 -27.37
CA ARG A 579 -2.86 -4.64 -28.33
C ARG A 579 -3.53 -4.34 -29.66
N PHE A 580 -3.06 -3.34 -30.37
CA PHE A 580 -3.63 -2.93 -31.67
C PHE A 580 -2.53 -2.45 -32.62
N VAL A 581 -2.88 -2.26 -33.90
CA VAL A 581 -1.96 -1.71 -34.91
C VAL A 581 -2.25 -0.24 -35.16
N ARG A 582 -1.20 0.58 -35.13
CA ARG A 582 -1.22 1.99 -35.56
C ARG A 582 0.08 2.32 -36.26
N ASP A 583 -0.02 2.95 -37.43
CA ASP A 583 1.12 3.31 -38.29
C ASP A 583 2.03 2.12 -38.63
N GLY A 584 1.42 0.97 -38.94
CA GLY A 584 2.13 -0.25 -39.34
C GLY A 584 2.92 -0.96 -38.23
N ARG A 585 2.76 -0.54 -36.97
CA ARG A 585 3.42 -1.15 -35.79
C ARG A 585 2.41 -1.46 -34.68
N VAL A 586 2.81 -2.35 -33.78
CA VAL A 586 2.03 -2.69 -32.59
C VAL A 586 2.07 -1.57 -31.54
N TRP A 587 0.96 -1.42 -30.82
CA TRP A 587 0.80 -0.58 -29.64
C TRP A 587 -0.02 -1.31 -28.58
N ASN A 588 0.18 -0.94 -27.32
CA ASN A 588 -0.68 -1.30 -26.21
C ASN A 588 -1.70 -0.20 -25.91
N GLU A 589 -2.88 -0.62 -25.44
CA GLU A 589 -3.96 0.20 -24.94
C GLU A 589 -4.29 -0.22 -23.49
N GLY A 590 -4.66 0.73 -22.63
CA GLY A 590 -4.83 0.58 -21.20
C GLY A 590 -3.65 1.18 -20.42
N ASP A 591 -3.29 0.55 -19.30
CA ASP A 591 -2.13 0.93 -18.46
C ASP A 591 -2.13 2.38 -17.97
N VAL A 592 -3.27 2.83 -17.43
CA VAL A 592 -3.31 4.06 -16.63
C VAL A 592 -2.43 3.87 -15.40
N GLN A 593 -1.53 4.82 -15.11
CA GLN A 593 -0.55 4.76 -14.02
C GLN A 593 -0.43 6.12 -13.33
N GLU A 594 -1.50 6.59 -12.71
CA GLU A 594 -1.58 7.93 -12.10
C GLU A 594 -1.10 7.89 -10.63
N LYS A 595 0.07 8.50 -10.39
CA LYS A 595 0.73 8.56 -9.08
C LYS A 595 0.28 9.77 -8.25
N GLY A 596 0.74 9.83 -7.00
CA GLY A 596 0.52 10.99 -6.12
C GLY A 596 -0.87 11.05 -5.47
N VAL A 597 -1.57 9.92 -5.42
CA VAL A 597 -2.85 9.78 -4.71
C VAL A 597 -2.59 9.84 -3.20
N LEU A 598 -3.17 10.83 -2.53
CA LEU A 598 -3.22 10.87 -1.08
C LEU A 598 -4.34 9.93 -0.59
N PRO A 599 -4.25 9.41 0.65
CA PRO A 599 -5.35 8.64 1.21
C PRO A 599 -6.68 9.40 1.17
N TYR A 600 -7.74 8.71 0.75
CA TYR A 600 -9.07 9.28 0.55
C TYR A 600 -10.16 8.34 1.07
N PRO A 601 -11.30 8.88 1.55
CA PRO A 601 -12.35 8.07 2.14
C PRO A 601 -13.16 7.29 1.11
N ILE A 602 -13.58 6.08 1.51
CA ILE A 602 -14.47 5.20 0.75
C ILE A 602 -15.87 5.26 1.38
N SER A 603 -16.90 5.47 0.55
CA SER A 603 -18.28 5.65 1.02
C SER A 603 -18.90 4.34 1.52
N TYR A 604 -19.68 4.40 2.60
CA TYR A 604 -20.54 3.28 3.00
C TYR A 604 -21.49 2.87 1.86
N ARG A 605 -22.04 3.86 1.15
CA ARG A 605 -22.98 3.62 0.04
C ARG A 605 -22.35 2.92 -1.17
N SER A 606 -21.02 2.89 -1.29
CA SER A 606 -20.34 2.15 -2.35
C SER A 606 -20.23 0.65 -2.06
N ILE A 607 -20.35 0.21 -0.81
CA ILE A 607 -20.36 -1.22 -0.45
C ILE A 607 -21.77 -1.80 -0.24
N THR A 608 -22.81 -0.98 -0.44
CA THR A 608 -24.21 -1.41 -0.41
C THR A 608 -24.87 -1.32 -1.79
N PRO A 609 -25.69 -2.30 -2.21
CA PRO A 609 -26.56 -2.15 -3.35
C PRO A 609 -27.64 -1.10 -3.07
N LYS A 610 -28.35 -0.67 -4.12
CA LYS A 610 -29.54 0.18 -3.93
C LYS A 610 -30.60 -0.62 -3.15
N LYS A 611 -31.33 0.05 -2.25
CA LYS A 611 -32.34 -0.59 -1.40
C LYS A 611 -33.40 -1.37 -2.20
N ALA A 612 -33.84 -0.81 -3.33
CA ALA A 612 -34.80 -1.45 -4.22
C ALA A 612 -34.27 -2.72 -4.92
N GLU A 613 -32.94 -2.90 -4.97
CA GLU A 613 -32.30 -4.07 -5.58
C GLU A 613 -32.07 -5.16 -4.54
N CYS A 614 -31.51 -4.82 -3.37
CA CYS A 614 -31.30 -5.79 -2.29
C CYS A 614 -31.08 -5.10 -0.93
N GLU A 615 -31.79 -5.51 0.11
CA GLU A 615 -31.75 -4.85 1.43
C GLU A 615 -30.71 -5.41 2.40
N ASN A 616 -30.28 -6.66 2.21
CA ASN A 616 -29.48 -7.43 3.17
C ASN A 616 -28.19 -8.03 2.57
N LEU A 617 -27.61 -7.35 1.57
CA LEU A 617 -26.35 -7.73 0.93
C LEU A 617 -25.31 -6.60 1.03
N LEU A 618 -24.07 -6.94 1.39
CA LEU A 618 -22.88 -6.07 1.30
C LEU A 618 -21.91 -6.59 0.24
N VAL A 619 -21.18 -5.68 -0.42
CA VAL A 619 -20.24 -6.01 -1.50
C VAL A 619 -18.92 -5.22 -1.29
N PRO A 620 -18.04 -5.66 -0.36
CA PRO A 620 -16.80 -4.94 -0.06
C PRO A 620 -15.70 -5.07 -1.14
N VAL A 621 -15.73 -6.11 -1.97
CA VAL A 621 -14.67 -6.38 -2.97
C VAL A 621 -15.04 -5.87 -4.36
N CYS A 622 -16.20 -6.26 -4.87
CA CYS A 622 -16.75 -5.78 -6.14
C CYS A 622 -17.56 -4.47 -5.95
N LEU A 623 -17.09 -3.60 -5.06
CA LEU A 623 -17.78 -2.40 -4.64
C LEU A 623 -18.09 -1.44 -5.81
N SER A 624 -18.94 -0.46 -5.54
CA SER A 624 -19.36 0.49 -6.55
C SER A 624 -18.31 1.57 -6.81
N ALA A 625 -17.65 1.47 -7.95
CA ALA A 625 -16.62 2.38 -8.40
C ALA A 625 -16.52 2.42 -9.93
N SER A 626 -16.07 3.54 -10.48
CA SER A 626 -15.58 3.62 -11.87
C SER A 626 -14.34 2.73 -12.03
N HIS A 627 -13.99 2.38 -13.27
CA HIS A 627 -12.76 1.62 -13.55
C HIS A 627 -11.51 2.23 -12.90
N ILE A 628 -11.38 3.56 -12.98
CA ILE A 628 -10.20 4.29 -12.52
C ILE A 628 -10.14 4.35 -11.00
N ALA A 629 -11.26 4.65 -10.33
CA ALA A 629 -11.30 4.61 -8.88
C ALA A 629 -11.07 3.20 -8.35
N TYR A 630 -11.66 2.18 -8.99
CA TYR A 630 -11.47 0.79 -8.61
C TYR A 630 -9.99 0.40 -8.65
N GLY A 631 -9.25 0.86 -9.67
CA GLY A 631 -7.79 0.68 -9.78
C GLY A 631 -7.02 1.09 -8.53
N SER A 632 -7.46 2.15 -7.84
CA SER A 632 -6.85 2.63 -6.59
C SER A 632 -7.42 1.94 -5.34
N ILE A 633 -8.70 1.58 -5.32
CA ILE A 633 -9.38 1.00 -4.14
C ILE A 633 -9.03 -0.47 -3.92
N ARG A 634 -8.83 -1.25 -4.99
CA ARG A 634 -8.81 -2.73 -5.00
C ARG A 634 -7.59 -3.43 -4.35
N MET A 635 -7.10 -2.91 -3.23
CA MET A 635 -5.97 -3.48 -2.52
C MET A 635 -6.44 -4.41 -1.40
N GLU A 636 -5.74 -5.52 -1.20
CA GLU A 636 -6.02 -6.48 -0.12
C GLU A 636 -6.14 -5.83 1.28
N PRO A 637 -5.27 -4.88 1.69
CA PRO A 637 -5.49 -4.12 2.93
C PRO A 637 -6.84 -3.41 3.00
N VAL A 638 -7.25 -2.78 1.89
CA VAL A 638 -8.52 -2.04 1.80
C VAL A 638 -9.70 -2.99 1.83
N PHE A 639 -9.61 -4.16 1.18
CA PHE A 639 -10.63 -5.20 1.25
C PHE A 639 -10.85 -5.72 2.68
N MET A 640 -9.79 -5.90 3.47
CA MET A 640 -9.95 -6.22 4.91
C MET A 640 -10.66 -5.11 5.69
N ILE A 641 -10.32 -3.85 5.43
CA ILE A 641 -10.97 -2.67 6.03
C ILE A 641 -12.48 -2.66 5.70
N LEU A 642 -12.83 -2.85 4.43
CA LEU A 642 -14.22 -2.86 3.98
C LEU A 642 -14.99 -4.10 4.47
N GLY A 643 -14.32 -5.25 4.62
CA GLY A 643 -14.89 -6.45 5.24
C GLY A 643 -15.23 -6.24 6.72
N GLN A 644 -14.32 -5.64 7.49
CA GLN A 644 -14.56 -5.24 8.88
C GLN A 644 -15.77 -4.29 8.99
N SER A 645 -15.84 -3.26 8.14
CA SER A 645 -16.99 -2.35 8.13
C SER A 645 -18.30 -3.00 7.71
N SER A 646 -18.24 -3.97 6.78
CA SER A 646 -19.40 -4.74 6.38
C SER A 646 -19.97 -5.55 7.56
N ALA A 647 -19.10 -6.17 8.37
CA ALA A 647 -19.51 -6.88 9.58
C ALA A 647 -20.22 -5.99 10.61
N ASP A 648 -19.70 -4.79 10.84
CA ASP A 648 -20.31 -3.83 11.78
C ASP A 648 -21.67 -3.32 11.27
N ALA A 649 -21.77 -2.99 9.98
CA ALA A 649 -23.03 -2.57 9.37
C ALA A 649 -24.09 -3.69 9.43
N ALA A 650 -23.71 -4.92 9.08
CA ALA A 650 -24.57 -6.10 9.18
C ALA A 650 -25.03 -6.34 10.63
N THR A 651 -24.15 -6.15 11.61
CA THR A 651 -24.47 -6.29 13.04
C THR A 651 -25.56 -5.30 13.45
N ILE A 652 -25.38 -4.01 13.15
CA ILE A 652 -26.37 -2.97 13.47
C ILE A 652 -27.71 -3.28 12.79
N ALA A 653 -27.68 -3.63 11.51
CA ALA A 653 -28.89 -3.94 10.75
C ALA A 653 -29.64 -5.16 11.30
N ILE A 654 -28.91 -6.20 11.73
CA ILE A 654 -29.49 -7.40 12.38
C ILE A 654 -30.13 -7.02 13.72
N ASP A 655 -29.43 -6.25 14.56
CA ASP A 655 -29.89 -5.90 15.91
C ASP A 655 -31.14 -5.02 15.88
N LYS A 656 -31.27 -4.18 14.86
CA LYS A 656 -32.41 -3.27 14.69
C LYS A 656 -33.51 -3.83 13.78
N GLY A 657 -33.26 -4.94 13.09
CA GLY A 657 -34.21 -5.50 12.12
C GLY A 657 -34.49 -4.58 10.93
N ILE A 658 -33.48 -3.86 10.44
CA ILE A 658 -33.60 -2.88 9.36
C ILE A 658 -32.83 -3.30 8.09
N ALA A 659 -33.05 -2.59 6.99
CA ALA A 659 -32.23 -2.73 5.79
C ALA A 659 -30.85 -2.09 6.00
N LEU A 660 -29.82 -2.58 5.30
CA LEU A 660 -28.46 -2.05 5.39
C LEU A 660 -28.39 -0.56 5.02
N GLN A 661 -29.22 -0.14 4.07
CA GLN A 661 -29.31 1.25 3.61
C GLN A 661 -29.93 2.18 4.67
N ASP A 662 -30.60 1.64 5.69
CA ASP A 662 -31.21 2.40 6.79
C ASP A 662 -30.30 2.47 8.02
N VAL A 663 -29.11 1.85 7.99
CA VAL A 663 -28.13 1.95 9.08
C VAL A 663 -27.66 3.40 9.19
N ALA A 664 -27.86 4.00 10.37
CA ALA A 664 -27.42 5.36 10.64
C ALA A 664 -25.88 5.43 10.63
N TYR A 665 -25.31 6.23 9.73
CA TYR A 665 -23.85 6.31 9.59
C TYR A 665 -23.15 6.74 10.89
N SER A 666 -23.76 7.59 11.71
CA SER A 666 -23.18 8.01 13.00
C SER A 666 -22.92 6.84 13.95
N GLU A 667 -23.78 5.82 13.92
CA GLU A 667 -23.64 4.62 14.76
C GLU A 667 -22.57 3.68 14.20
N LEU A 668 -22.57 3.48 12.88
CA LEU A 668 -21.50 2.72 12.21
C LEU A 668 -20.15 3.37 12.48
N ARG A 669 -20.02 4.68 12.28
CA ARG A 669 -18.81 5.45 12.54
C ARG A 669 -18.31 5.28 13.97
N ALA A 670 -19.20 5.35 14.97
CA ALA A 670 -18.80 5.18 16.37
C ALA A 670 -18.15 3.80 16.63
N LYS A 671 -18.66 2.73 16.00
CA LYS A 671 -18.02 1.40 16.09
C LYS A 671 -16.65 1.37 15.40
N LEU A 672 -16.54 1.93 14.21
CA LEU A 672 -15.30 1.97 13.42
C LEU A 672 -14.20 2.77 14.13
N ASP A 673 -14.55 3.94 14.70
CA ASP A 673 -13.64 4.77 15.48
C ASP A 673 -13.12 4.02 16.72
N ALA A 674 -14.01 3.34 17.47
CA ALA A 674 -13.63 2.54 18.64
C ALA A 674 -12.68 1.38 18.28
N GLN A 675 -12.74 0.90 17.05
CA GLN A 675 -11.90 -0.18 16.52
C GLN A 675 -10.63 0.34 15.85
N LYS A 676 -10.32 1.64 15.98
CA LYS A 676 -9.13 2.28 15.41
C LYS A 676 -9.04 2.13 13.90
N GLN A 677 -10.19 2.14 13.23
CA GLN A 677 -10.23 2.25 11.78
C GLN A 677 -9.92 3.69 11.38
N VAL A 678 -9.13 3.88 10.32
CA VAL A 678 -8.82 5.21 9.81
C VAL A 678 -9.90 5.61 8.82
N LEU A 679 -10.62 6.69 9.10
CA LEU A 679 -11.78 7.15 8.31
C LEU A 679 -11.55 8.52 7.66
N GLN A 680 -10.52 9.24 8.07
CA GLN A 680 -10.18 10.58 7.59
C GLN A 680 -8.67 10.68 7.41
N TRP A 681 -8.25 11.25 6.29
CA TRP A 681 -6.85 11.56 6.03
C TRP A 681 -6.55 12.99 6.46
N GLY A 682 -5.43 13.18 7.16
CA GLY A 682 -4.93 14.52 7.53
C GLY A 682 -5.50 15.14 8.81
N THR A 683 -6.28 14.41 9.64
CA THR A 683 -6.78 14.96 10.91
C THR A 683 -7.00 13.88 11.98
N GLN A 684 -6.32 13.97 13.14
CA GLN A 684 -7.06 13.74 14.40
C GLN A 684 -8.11 14.86 14.42
N ALA A 685 -9.38 14.51 14.21
CA ALA A 685 -10.54 15.40 14.25
C ALA A 685 -10.34 16.82 13.67
N GLN A 686 -10.50 17.02 12.36
CA GLN A 686 -10.88 18.33 11.82
C GLN A 686 -11.92 18.16 10.69
N PRO A 687 -12.97 19.02 10.66
CA PRO A 687 -14.04 18.96 9.68
C PRO A 687 -13.53 19.02 8.23
N ALA A 688 -14.40 18.60 7.30
CA ALA A 688 -14.16 18.50 5.86
C ALA A 688 -13.33 19.66 5.24
N PRO A 689 -12.55 19.40 4.18
CA PRO A 689 -12.25 20.42 3.19
C PRO A 689 -13.58 20.87 2.60
N ILE A 690 -13.92 22.14 2.81
CA ILE A 690 -15.05 22.77 2.12
C ILE A 690 -14.61 23.02 0.68
N THR A 691 -14.75 22.03 -0.20
CA THR A 691 -14.81 22.26 -1.64
C THR A 691 -16.25 22.68 -1.98
N ASN A 692 -16.57 23.93 -1.63
CA ASN A 692 -17.58 24.80 -2.26
C ASN A 692 -17.76 26.08 -1.44
N LEU A 693 -16.77 26.97 -1.51
CA LEU A 693 -16.99 28.41 -1.36
C LEU A 693 -16.20 29.14 -2.46
N GLU A 694 -16.38 28.71 -3.71
CA GLU A 694 -16.31 29.69 -4.80
C GLU A 694 -17.54 30.59 -4.65
N THR A 695 -17.37 31.69 -3.89
CA THR A 695 -17.65 33.03 -4.41
C THR A 695 -17.30 34.13 -3.40
N ASP A 696 -17.29 33.91 -2.07
CA ASP A 696 -17.05 35.02 -1.11
C ASP A 696 -15.68 35.04 -0.40
N SER A 697 -15.07 33.89 -0.08
CA SER A 697 -13.86 33.84 0.79
C SER A 697 -12.61 34.51 0.21
N GLN A 698 -12.54 34.61 -1.12
CA GLN A 698 -11.42 35.21 -1.85
C GLN A 698 -11.75 36.60 -2.42
N ALA A 699 -12.92 37.17 -2.10
CA ALA A 699 -13.35 38.46 -2.64
C ALA A 699 -12.39 39.60 -2.29
N ALA A 700 -11.89 39.64 -1.04
CA ALA A 700 -10.91 40.65 -0.63
C ALA A 700 -9.57 40.51 -1.37
N LEU A 701 -9.13 39.28 -1.66
CA LEU A 701 -7.89 39.01 -2.38
C LEU A 701 -8.03 39.30 -3.89
N ARG A 702 -9.19 39.03 -4.49
CA ARG A 702 -9.54 39.53 -5.83
C ARG A 702 -9.59 41.05 -5.86
N GLY A 703 -10.18 41.69 -4.86
CA GLY A 703 -10.22 43.14 -4.72
C GLY A 703 -8.82 43.75 -4.65
N PHE A 704 -7.90 43.13 -3.90
CA PHE A 704 -6.49 43.50 -3.85
C PHE A 704 -5.83 43.48 -5.25
N PHE A 705 -5.97 42.38 -6.00
CA PHE A 705 -5.41 42.30 -7.35
C PHE A 705 -6.11 43.23 -8.35
N GLY A 706 -7.43 43.42 -8.24
CA GLY A 706 -8.18 44.37 -9.06
C GLY A 706 -7.69 45.81 -8.87
N ARG A 707 -7.34 46.20 -7.63
CA ARG A 707 -6.74 47.52 -7.35
C ARG A 707 -5.35 47.66 -8.00
N LEU A 708 -4.50 46.63 -7.93
CA LEU A 708 -3.20 46.61 -8.62
C LEU A 708 -3.34 46.67 -10.14
N GLN A 709 -4.31 45.95 -10.71
CA GLN A 709 -4.58 45.99 -12.15
C GLN A 709 -5.07 47.38 -12.60
N ASN A 710 -5.73 48.12 -11.71
CA ASN A 710 -6.15 49.51 -11.92
C ASN A 710 -5.06 50.54 -11.59
N GLY A 711 -3.81 50.13 -11.38
CA GLY A 711 -2.67 51.03 -11.13
C GLY A 711 -2.59 51.57 -9.70
N GLN A 712 -3.41 51.07 -8.77
CA GLN A 712 -3.41 51.55 -7.39
C GLN A 712 -2.28 50.89 -6.60
N LYS A 713 -1.56 51.70 -5.81
CA LYS A 713 -0.53 51.18 -4.91
C LYS A 713 -1.17 50.37 -3.78
N GLN A 714 -0.57 49.24 -3.43
CA GLN A 714 -1.04 48.39 -2.33
C GLN A 714 0.08 48.08 -1.34
N THR A 715 -0.29 47.87 -0.08
CA THR A 715 0.63 47.48 1.00
C THR A 715 0.43 46.02 1.39
N VAL A 716 1.52 45.26 1.44
CA VAL A 716 1.55 43.86 1.93
C VAL A 716 2.32 43.80 3.24
N VAL A 717 1.77 43.14 4.26
CA VAL A 717 2.47 42.90 5.54
C VAL A 717 2.56 41.40 5.80
N PHE A 718 3.78 40.91 6.03
CA PHE A 718 4.02 39.55 6.53
C PHE A 718 4.14 39.62 8.05
N TYR A 719 3.23 38.99 8.78
CA TYR A 719 3.10 39.17 10.22
C TYR A 719 3.07 37.85 10.99
N GLY A 720 4.10 37.61 11.78
CA GLY A 720 4.19 36.34 12.50
C GLY A 720 5.46 36.16 13.29
N THR A 721 6.16 35.05 13.09
CA THR A 721 7.27 34.55 13.93
C THR A 721 8.64 34.69 13.25
N SER A 722 9.63 33.91 13.71
CA SER A 722 10.93 33.78 13.03
C SER A 722 10.81 33.13 11.65
N LEU A 723 9.80 32.29 11.41
CA LEU A 723 9.53 31.70 10.10
C LEU A 723 9.10 32.76 9.06
N THR A 724 8.43 33.82 9.50
CA THR A 724 8.20 35.00 8.66
C THR A 724 9.41 35.91 8.58
N ARG A 725 10.07 36.22 9.72
CA ARG A 725 11.21 37.17 9.74
C ARG A 725 12.35 36.71 8.83
N ASN A 726 12.66 35.42 8.84
CA ASN A 726 13.80 34.86 8.12
C ASN A 726 13.40 34.06 6.87
N GLY A 727 12.10 33.89 6.61
CA GLY A 727 11.60 33.06 5.53
C GLY A 727 11.90 33.64 4.16
N ALA A 728 12.57 32.88 3.30
CA ALA A 728 12.86 33.26 1.92
C ALA A 728 11.58 33.40 1.09
N TRP A 729 10.49 32.75 1.49
CA TRP A 729 9.17 32.88 0.88
C TRP A 729 8.64 34.33 0.90
N THR A 730 8.95 35.13 1.94
CA THR A 730 8.51 36.54 2.00
C THR A 730 9.16 37.39 0.90
N THR A 731 10.44 37.13 0.64
CA THR A 731 11.18 37.76 -0.45
C THR A 731 10.69 37.25 -1.81
N ALA A 732 10.35 35.97 -1.92
CA ALA A 732 9.76 35.41 -3.14
C ALA A 732 8.40 36.07 -3.48
N VAL A 733 7.52 36.25 -2.50
CA VAL A 733 6.25 37.00 -2.67
C VAL A 733 6.52 38.42 -3.13
N GLN A 734 7.43 39.14 -2.46
CA GLN A 734 7.78 40.51 -2.84
C GLN A 734 8.31 40.59 -4.27
N ASN A 735 9.22 39.69 -4.66
CA ASN A 735 9.78 39.64 -6.00
C ASN A 735 8.70 39.34 -7.05
N TRP A 736 7.83 38.37 -6.79
CA TRP A 736 6.74 38.00 -7.68
C TRP A 736 5.74 39.14 -7.88
N LEU A 737 5.36 39.82 -6.79
CA LEU A 737 4.46 40.97 -6.86
C LEU A 737 5.10 42.15 -7.59
N ASN A 738 6.37 42.45 -7.32
CA ASN A 738 7.10 43.52 -8.00
C ASN A 738 7.35 43.21 -9.49
N GLN A 739 7.54 41.95 -9.84
CA GLN A 739 7.66 41.54 -11.24
C GLN A 739 6.35 41.74 -11.99
N LYS A 740 5.20 41.44 -11.36
CA LYS A 740 3.87 41.56 -11.99
C LYS A 740 3.31 42.97 -11.97
N PHE A 741 3.59 43.74 -10.91
CA PHE A 741 3.08 45.09 -10.70
C PHE A 741 4.22 46.04 -10.28
N PRO A 742 5.15 46.36 -11.20
CA PRO A 742 6.35 47.14 -10.87
C PRO A 742 6.02 48.50 -10.26
N GLY A 743 6.60 48.78 -9.08
CA GLY A 743 6.43 50.06 -8.38
C GLY A 743 5.07 50.29 -7.72
N GLN A 744 4.18 49.29 -7.72
CA GLN A 744 2.85 49.39 -7.14
C GLN A 744 2.70 48.71 -5.78
N VAL A 745 3.63 47.84 -5.38
CA VAL A 745 3.53 47.09 -4.13
C VAL A 745 4.63 47.49 -3.15
N THR A 746 4.25 47.81 -1.92
CA THR A 746 5.18 47.98 -0.79
C THR A 746 5.00 46.81 0.18
N CYS A 747 6.06 46.03 0.41
CA CYS A 747 6.04 44.92 1.36
C CYS A 747 6.74 45.30 2.67
N PHE A 748 6.15 44.94 3.81
CA PHE A 748 6.75 45.01 5.13
C PHE A 748 6.88 43.61 5.73
N ASN A 749 8.11 43.20 6.06
CA ASN A 749 8.34 41.98 6.84
C ASN A 749 8.34 42.33 8.33
N SER A 750 7.23 42.00 8.99
CA SER A 750 6.96 42.27 10.40
C SER A 750 7.01 41.00 11.26
N GLY A 751 7.83 40.01 10.88
CA GLY A 751 8.01 38.78 11.66
C GLY A 751 8.66 39.03 13.03
N LEU A 752 8.16 38.40 14.08
CA LEU A 752 8.60 38.58 15.46
C LEU A 752 9.37 37.33 15.92
N SER A 753 10.69 37.35 15.70
CA SER A 753 11.55 36.20 16.00
C SER A 753 11.43 35.74 17.46
N GLY A 754 11.05 34.48 17.64
CA GLY A 754 10.91 33.86 18.95
C GLY A 754 9.75 34.38 19.81
N LYS A 755 8.79 35.11 19.23
CA LYS A 755 7.58 35.64 19.89
C LYS A 755 6.33 34.84 19.55
N ASN A 756 5.40 34.72 20.49
CA ASN A 756 4.09 34.07 20.33
C ASN A 756 2.99 35.10 19.98
N SER A 757 1.74 34.67 19.90
CA SER A 757 0.60 35.51 19.54
C SER A 757 0.19 36.53 20.62
N ASP A 758 0.54 36.34 21.90
CA ASP A 758 0.35 37.39 22.92
C ASP A 758 1.22 38.61 22.61
N GLU A 759 2.48 38.35 22.28
CA GLU A 759 3.42 39.39 21.83
C GLU A 759 3.00 39.97 20.47
N GLY A 760 2.39 39.15 19.61
CA GLY A 760 1.72 39.61 18.40
C GLY A 760 0.65 40.64 18.71
N VAL A 761 -0.35 40.29 19.52
CA VAL A 761 -1.40 41.23 19.96
C VAL A 761 -0.80 42.50 20.59
N ALA A 762 0.22 42.37 21.45
CA ALA A 762 0.86 43.52 22.10
C ALA A 762 1.55 44.48 21.11
N GLN A 763 2.07 43.95 19.99
CA GLN A 763 2.83 44.72 19.00
C GLN A 763 2.05 45.02 17.71
N MET A 764 0.81 44.54 17.56
CA MET A 764 0.05 44.67 16.31
C MET A 764 -0.16 46.14 15.91
N GLN A 765 -0.24 47.07 16.87
CA GLN A 765 -0.42 48.49 16.55
C GLN A 765 0.77 49.07 15.78
N THR A 766 2.00 48.69 16.13
CA THR A 766 3.23 49.23 15.53
C THR A 766 3.75 48.37 14.39
N GLN A 767 3.59 47.05 14.47
CA GLN A 767 4.18 46.09 13.53
C GLN A 767 3.22 45.68 12.40
N LEU A 768 1.92 45.90 12.56
CA LEU A 768 0.89 45.52 11.57
C LEU A 768 0.05 46.72 11.14
N LEU A 769 -0.69 47.32 12.08
CA LEU A 769 -1.69 48.35 11.78
C LEU A 769 -1.07 49.70 11.40
N ALA A 770 0.13 50.03 11.88
CA ALA A 770 0.84 51.25 11.46
C ALA A 770 1.11 51.28 9.94
N HIS A 771 1.23 50.11 9.30
CA HIS A 771 1.48 49.98 7.87
C HIS A 771 0.22 50.02 7.01
N LYS A 772 -0.98 49.97 7.60
CA LYS A 772 -2.27 49.97 6.90
C LYS A 772 -2.33 48.93 5.75
N PRO A 773 -2.18 47.63 6.05
CA PRO A 773 -2.10 46.59 5.03
C PRO A 773 -3.37 46.51 4.15
N ASP A 774 -3.16 46.28 2.86
CA ASP A 774 -4.18 45.82 1.92
C ASP A 774 -4.18 44.30 1.77
N LEU A 775 -3.06 43.64 2.08
CA LEU A 775 -2.92 42.19 2.21
C LEU A 775 -2.03 41.88 3.42
N ALA A 776 -2.48 40.99 4.29
CA ALA A 776 -1.72 40.49 5.43
C ALA A 776 -1.60 38.96 5.40
N PHE A 777 -0.38 38.45 5.58
CA PHE A 777 -0.12 37.04 5.89
C PHE A 777 0.10 36.88 7.39
N ILE A 778 -0.56 35.90 8.02
CA ILE A 778 -0.54 35.75 9.49
C ILE A 778 -0.21 34.31 9.91
N GLU A 779 0.81 34.14 10.75
CA GLU A 779 1.16 32.86 11.38
C GLU A 779 1.83 33.00 12.77
N PHE A 780 1.26 32.38 13.81
CA PHE A 780 1.86 32.32 15.15
C PHE A 780 1.81 30.93 15.80
N SER A 781 1.04 29.99 15.24
CA SER A 781 0.77 28.68 15.85
C SER A 781 2.04 27.90 16.24
N ILE A 782 3.11 28.03 15.44
CA ILE A 782 4.39 27.37 15.69
C ILE A 782 5.05 27.84 16.99
N ASN A 783 4.93 29.12 17.35
CA ASN A 783 5.50 29.64 18.59
C ASN A 783 4.51 29.53 19.74
N ASP A 784 3.22 29.69 19.49
CA ASP A 784 2.16 29.50 20.49
C ASP A 784 2.24 28.10 21.11
N SER A 785 2.54 27.09 20.29
CA SER A 785 2.71 25.70 20.73
C SER A 785 3.96 25.42 21.55
N HIS A 786 4.92 26.35 21.64
CA HIS A 786 6.17 26.10 22.34
C HIS A 786 5.94 26.13 23.85
N LYS A 787 6.28 25.02 24.52
CA LYS A 787 6.09 24.79 25.96
C LYS A 787 6.63 25.88 26.89
N LYS A 788 7.58 26.71 26.44
CA LYS A 788 8.14 27.81 27.24
C LYS A 788 7.14 28.92 27.50
N PHE A 789 6.10 29.02 26.67
CA PHE A 789 5.04 30.02 26.83
C PHE A 789 3.85 29.49 27.60
N ASP A 790 3.74 28.16 27.75
CA ASP A 790 2.63 27.49 28.46
C ASP A 790 1.25 28.06 28.07
N MET A 791 1.07 28.32 26.78
CA MET A 791 -0.12 29.03 26.28
C MET A 791 -1.31 28.06 26.22
N PRO A 792 -2.49 28.43 26.78
CA PRO A 792 -3.72 27.68 26.55
C PRO A 792 -4.14 27.72 25.08
N ILE A 793 -4.66 26.61 24.53
CA ILE A 793 -5.08 26.53 23.12
C ILE A 793 -6.09 27.61 22.77
N GLU A 794 -7.05 27.87 23.67
CA GLU A 794 -8.10 28.86 23.50
C GLU A 794 -7.54 30.28 23.47
N ARG A 795 -6.42 30.52 24.16
CA ARG A 795 -5.72 31.82 24.15
C ARG A 795 -5.15 32.12 22.76
N GLY A 796 -4.51 31.15 22.13
CA GLY A 796 -4.02 31.29 20.75
C GLY A 796 -5.15 31.61 19.76
N ALA A 797 -6.30 30.93 19.90
CA ALA A 797 -7.49 31.23 19.10
C ALA A 797 -8.01 32.66 19.32
N SER A 798 -8.10 33.09 20.59
CA SER A 798 -8.54 34.45 20.96
C SER A 798 -7.59 35.53 20.43
N ASN A 799 -6.27 35.28 20.44
CA ASN A 799 -5.28 36.22 19.94
C ASN A 799 -5.37 36.37 18.41
N LEU A 800 -5.54 35.25 17.69
CA LEU A 800 -5.79 35.27 16.24
C LEU A 800 -7.04 36.09 15.91
N ASP A 801 -8.15 35.85 16.63
CA ASP A 801 -9.39 36.61 16.46
C ASP A 801 -9.21 38.11 16.68
N GLN A 802 -8.47 38.49 17.73
CA GLN A 802 -8.18 39.89 18.04
C GLN A 802 -7.39 40.58 16.93
N ILE A 803 -6.36 39.92 16.39
CA ILE A 803 -5.54 40.45 15.28
C ILE A 803 -6.41 40.64 14.03
N VAL A 804 -7.21 39.64 13.66
CA VAL A 804 -8.09 39.69 12.48
C VAL A 804 -9.15 40.77 12.62
N LYS A 805 -9.81 40.89 13.79
CA LYS A 805 -10.78 41.96 14.07
C LYS A 805 -10.16 43.34 13.98
N ALA A 806 -8.96 43.52 14.52
CA ALA A 806 -8.26 44.81 14.45
C ALA A 806 -7.92 45.20 13.01
N LEU A 807 -7.47 44.24 12.19
CA LEU A 807 -7.26 44.45 10.75
C LEU A 807 -8.55 44.83 10.03
N ARG A 808 -9.64 44.10 10.27
CA ARG A 808 -10.95 44.35 9.66
C ARG A 808 -11.54 45.71 10.09
N ALA A 809 -11.32 46.12 11.32
CA ALA A 809 -11.75 47.42 11.83
C ALA A 809 -10.97 48.58 11.18
N GLN A 810 -9.67 48.39 10.90
CA GLN A 810 -8.85 49.39 10.21
C GLN A 810 -9.13 49.45 8.70
N ASN A 811 -9.21 48.29 8.05
CA ASN A 811 -9.42 48.14 6.63
C ASN A 811 -10.34 46.93 6.38
N SER A 812 -11.64 47.22 6.23
CA SER A 812 -12.65 46.20 5.96
C SER A 812 -12.41 45.45 4.64
N SER A 813 -11.65 46.04 3.72
CA SER A 813 -11.34 45.48 2.39
C SER A 813 -9.98 44.78 2.33
N ALA A 814 -9.23 44.70 3.44
CA ALA A 814 -7.92 44.03 3.45
C ALA A 814 -8.05 42.54 3.11
N ALA A 815 -7.17 41.99 2.30
CA ALA A 815 -7.03 40.54 2.18
C ALA A 815 -6.27 40.00 3.39
N ILE A 816 -6.73 38.89 3.96
CA ILE A 816 -6.06 38.23 5.09
C ILE A 816 -5.84 36.78 4.70
N VAL A 817 -4.60 36.34 4.69
CA VAL A 817 -4.21 34.96 4.39
C VAL A 817 -3.59 34.37 5.66
N LEU A 818 -4.25 33.36 6.21
CA LEU A 818 -3.73 32.62 7.34
C LEU A 818 -2.73 31.58 6.84
N GLN A 819 -1.70 31.29 7.63
CA GLN A 819 -0.74 30.24 7.32
C GLN A 819 -0.52 29.32 8.52
N VAL A 820 -0.39 28.04 8.22
CA VAL A 820 0.14 27.03 9.14
C VAL A 820 1.45 26.53 8.53
N MET A 821 2.54 26.57 9.31
CA MET A 821 3.90 26.41 8.79
C MET A 821 4.40 24.96 8.87
N ASP A 822 5.71 24.74 8.79
CA ASP A 822 6.37 23.44 8.66
C ASP A 822 6.13 22.45 9.82
N VAL A 823 6.63 21.23 9.62
CA VAL A 823 6.61 20.15 10.63
C VAL A 823 7.96 20.13 11.33
N PRO A 824 8.05 20.45 12.63
CA PRO A 824 9.33 20.42 13.33
C PRO A 824 9.83 18.99 13.56
N TRP A 825 11.14 18.85 13.78
CA TRP A 825 11.77 17.63 14.27
C TRP A 825 12.88 17.93 15.28
N ASP A 826 13.25 16.94 16.08
CA ASP A 826 14.35 17.08 17.04
C ASP A 826 15.68 16.81 16.34
N ALA A 827 16.33 17.89 15.90
CA ALA A 827 17.57 17.82 15.15
C ALA A 827 18.75 17.35 16.04
N PRO A 828 19.76 16.67 15.46
CA PRO A 828 20.92 16.15 16.20
C PRO A 828 21.86 17.25 16.71
N ASN A 829 21.53 18.52 16.49
CA ASN A 829 22.24 19.68 17.01
C ASN A 829 21.83 20.05 18.46
N GLY A 830 20.94 19.29 19.08
CA GLY A 830 20.44 19.52 20.43
C GLY A 830 19.15 20.36 20.50
N ASN A 831 18.65 20.85 19.35
CA ASN A 831 17.35 21.51 19.29
C ASN A 831 16.23 20.49 19.39
N ARG A 832 15.38 20.67 20.39
CA ARG A 832 14.21 19.82 20.64
C ARG A 832 12.94 20.43 20.06
N SER A 833 12.98 20.84 18.80
CA SER A 833 11.92 21.65 18.18
C SER A 833 10.56 20.96 18.15
N LEU A 834 10.51 19.63 18.01
CA LEU A 834 9.28 18.85 18.07
C LEU A 834 8.87 18.59 19.53
N THR A 835 9.80 18.11 20.35
CA THR A 835 9.54 17.80 21.76
C THR A 835 9.11 19.04 22.56
N ASP A 836 9.59 20.22 22.19
CA ASP A 836 9.25 21.48 22.84
C ASP A 836 7.89 22.05 22.38
N ARG A 837 7.19 21.38 21.45
CA ARG A 837 5.88 21.78 20.90
C ARG A 837 4.83 20.66 20.94
N PRO A 838 4.50 20.13 22.13
CA PRO A 838 3.64 18.95 22.27
C PRO A 838 2.20 19.15 21.77
N GLN A 839 1.74 20.40 21.66
CA GLN A 839 0.36 20.73 21.28
C GLN A 839 0.25 21.46 19.92
N LEU A 840 1.29 21.41 19.08
CA LEU A 840 1.33 22.11 17.79
C LEU A 840 0.11 21.83 16.92
N GLN A 841 -0.35 20.58 16.88
CA GLN A 841 -1.53 20.20 16.10
C GLN A 841 -2.78 21.00 16.52
N ALA A 842 -3.03 21.14 17.82
CA ALA A 842 -4.19 21.88 18.33
C ALA A 842 -4.12 23.37 17.99
N PHE A 843 -2.94 23.99 18.03
CA PHE A 843 -2.75 25.38 17.60
C PHE A 843 -2.92 25.56 16.08
N ASN A 844 -2.45 24.61 15.28
CA ASN A 844 -2.68 24.61 13.83
C ASN A 844 -4.18 24.46 13.50
N ASP A 845 -4.88 23.65 14.28
CA ASP A 845 -6.32 23.43 14.15
C ASP A 845 -7.16 24.66 14.48
N ASN A 846 -6.69 25.54 15.38
CA ASN A 846 -7.29 26.86 15.59
C ASN A 846 -7.28 27.69 14.31
N TYR A 847 -6.15 27.72 13.58
CA TYR A 847 -6.03 28.46 12.31
C TYR A 847 -6.94 27.86 11.24
N ARG A 848 -6.96 26.53 11.10
CA ARG A 848 -7.85 25.80 10.17
C ARG A 848 -9.33 26.07 10.46
N THR A 849 -9.71 26.05 11.72
CA THR A 849 -11.09 26.30 12.15
C THR A 849 -11.49 27.75 11.96
N TYR A 850 -10.63 28.69 12.37
CA TYR A 850 -10.88 30.12 12.23
C TYR A 850 -11.00 30.52 10.75
N ALA A 851 -10.11 30.02 9.89
CA ALA A 851 -10.18 30.26 8.45
C ALA A 851 -11.53 29.84 7.85
N ARG A 852 -12.04 28.66 8.23
CA ARG A 852 -13.34 28.16 7.77
C ARG A 852 -14.50 28.99 8.32
N GLN A 853 -14.50 29.29 9.61
CA GLN A 853 -15.58 30.05 10.27
C GLN A 853 -15.72 31.47 9.71
N HIS A 854 -14.59 32.08 9.31
CA HIS A 854 -14.55 33.45 8.83
C HIS A 854 -14.34 33.57 7.32
N ALA A 855 -14.45 32.46 6.59
CA ALA A 855 -14.24 32.39 5.14
C ALA A 855 -12.94 33.09 4.69
N LEU A 856 -11.83 32.83 5.38
CA LEU A 856 -10.51 33.37 5.04
C LEU A 856 -9.68 32.34 4.27
N PRO A 857 -8.85 32.77 3.30
CA PRO A 857 -7.82 31.91 2.73
C PRO A 857 -6.86 31.37 3.80
N LEU A 858 -6.55 30.09 3.70
CA LEU A 858 -5.54 29.41 4.52
C LEU A 858 -4.56 28.68 3.60
N ILE A 859 -3.26 28.82 3.88
CA ILE A 859 -2.22 27.99 3.28
C ILE A 859 -1.67 27.06 4.35
N ASP A 860 -1.82 25.75 4.13
CA ASP A 860 -1.42 24.72 5.08
C ASP A 860 -0.10 24.06 4.65
N HIS A 861 1.01 24.76 4.88
CA HIS A 861 2.34 24.26 4.57
C HIS A 861 2.68 23.01 5.37
N ASN A 862 2.09 22.83 6.56
CA ASN A 862 2.32 21.66 7.40
C ASN A 862 2.00 20.36 6.66
N ALA A 863 0.95 20.34 5.85
CA ALA A 863 0.59 19.19 5.03
C ALA A 863 1.63 18.89 3.94
N ASP A 864 2.21 19.92 3.32
CA ASP A 864 3.24 19.78 2.29
C ASP A 864 4.58 19.33 2.90
N TRP A 865 4.96 19.88 4.06
CA TRP A 865 6.14 19.47 4.81
C TRP A 865 6.03 18.05 5.39
N LEU A 866 4.83 17.64 5.83
CA LEU A 866 4.58 16.26 6.24
C LEU A 866 4.72 15.29 5.08
N ARG A 867 4.22 15.67 3.89
CA ARG A 867 4.41 14.90 2.67
C ARG A 867 5.89 14.70 2.36
N LEU A 868 6.68 15.78 2.38
CA LEU A 868 8.12 15.69 2.14
C LEU A 868 8.80 14.77 3.17
N LYS A 869 8.46 14.89 4.46
CA LYS A 869 8.98 14.02 5.52
C LYS A 869 8.74 12.53 5.25
N GLU A 870 7.57 12.20 4.71
CA GLU A 870 7.17 10.81 4.40
C GLU A 870 7.78 10.29 3.09
N THR A 871 7.92 11.15 2.08
CA THR A 871 8.35 10.73 0.73
C THR A 871 9.84 10.91 0.47
N ASP A 872 10.50 11.84 1.16
CA ASP A 872 11.90 12.22 0.97
C ASP A 872 12.47 12.81 2.27
N SER A 873 12.71 11.91 3.24
CA SER A 873 13.18 12.29 4.57
C SER A 873 14.55 12.97 4.56
N ASP A 874 15.38 12.70 3.54
CA ASP A 874 16.72 13.27 3.43
C ASP A 874 16.64 14.76 3.08
N ASN A 875 15.84 15.12 2.07
CA ASN A 875 15.60 16.53 1.76
C ASN A 875 14.82 17.24 2.86
N TYR A 876 13.87 16.56 3.52
CA TYR A 876 13.18 17.11 4.70
C TYR A 876 14.18 17.51 5.80
N HIS A 877 15.11 16.63 6.18
CA HIS A 877 16.12 16.96 7.19
C HIS A 877 17.13 18.01 6.70
N ALA A 878 17.50 17.99 5.42
CA ALA A 878 18.43 18.97 4.85
C ALA A 878 17.82 20.38 4.83
N TYR A 879 16.53 20.49 4.50
CA TYR A 879 15.80 21.75 4.47
C TYR A 879 15.50 22.29 5.86
N LEU A 880 15.24 21.43 6.86
CA LEU A 880 15.04 21.81 8.25
C LEU A 880 16.24 21.44 9.12
N ALA A 881 17.45 21.83 8.72
CA ALA A 881 18.68 21.38 9.36
C ALA A 881 18.75 21.69 10.88
N ASP A 882 18.08 22.74 11.34
CA ASP A 882 18.03 23.11 12.75
C ASP A 882 16.81 22.56 13.51
N GLY A 883 15.96 21.78 12.84
CA GLY A 883 14.76 21.19 13.40
C GLY A 883 13.48 22.01 13.22
N LEU A 884 13.55 23.24 12.70
CA LEU A 884 12.40 24.14 12.66
C LEU A 884 12.40 25.15 11.49
N HIS A 885 13.52 25.79 11.17
CA HIS A 885 13.54 26.87 10.18
C HIS A 885 13.91 26.31 8.82
N PRO A 886 13.03 26.41 7.80
CA PRO A 886 13.40 26.11 6.44
C PRO A 886 14.62 26.95 6.02
N ASN A 887 15.62 26.29 5.44
CA ASN A 887 16.64 27.01 4.69
C ASN A 887 16.04 27.59 3.40
N LYS A 888 16.80 28.44 2.70
CA LYS A 888 16.34 29.10 1.47
C LYS A 888 15.79 28.12 0.43
N ASP A 889 16.46 26.98 0.24
CA ASP A 889 16.07 26.00 -0.77
C ASP A 889 14.76 25.30 -0.37
N GLY A 890 14.62 24.96 0.91
CA GLY A 890 13.38 24.39 1.46
C GLY A 890 12.19 25.33 1.34
N ASP A 891 12.39 26.62 1.66
CA ASP A 891 11.34 27.63 1.51
C ASP A 891 10.92 27.81 0.04
N LEU A 892 11.87 27.81 -0.90
CA LEU A 892 11.56 27.97 -2.31
C LEU A 892 10.97 26.70 -2.94
N ALA A 893 11.32 25.52 -2.40
CA ALA A 893 10.83 24.24 -2.90
C ALA A 893 9.45 23.86 -2.34
N ILE A 894 9.13 24.25 -1.11
CA ILE A 894 7.93 23.77 -0.39
C ILE A 894 6.97 24.92 -0.04
N THR A 895 7.45 25.94 0.68
CA THR A 895 6.60 27.04 1.17
C THR A 895 6.13 27.96 0.05
N TRP A 896 7.04 28.37 -0.85
CA TRP A 896 6.75 29.32 -1.93
C TRP A 896 5.72 28.81 -2.94
N PRO A 897 5.80 27.58 -3.48
CA PRO A 897 4.87 27.12 -4.52
C PRO A 897 3.39 27.14 -4.10
N ALA A 898 3.09 26.85 -2.83
CA ALA A 898 1.73 26.92 -2.30
C ALA A 898 1.19 28.37 -2.28
N ILE A 899 2.05 29.32 -1.89
CA ILE A 899 1.71 30.76 -1.91
C ILE A 899 1.55 31.25 -3.34
N GLU A 900 2.47 30.92 -4.23
CA GLU A 900 2.40 31.28 -5.65
C GLU A 900 1.12 30.74 -6.29
N THR A 901 0.74 29.50 -5.99
CA THR A 901 -0.49 28.89 -6.50
C THR A 901 -1.72 29.67 -6.10
N LEU A 902 -1.84 30.05 -4.82
CA LEU A 902 -2.96 30.89 -4.34
C LEU A 902 -2.99 32.25 -5.06
N LEU A 903 -1.86 32.94 -5.10
CA LEU A 903 -1.77 34.29 -5.68
C LEU A 903 -2.00 34.29 -7.19
N SER A 904 -1.45 33.32 -7.91
CA SER A 904 -1.60 33.18 -9.38
C SER A 904 -3.01 32.77 -9.80
N THR A 905 -3.65 31.86 -9.07
CA THR A 905 -5.03 31.41 -9.33
C THR A 905 -6.01 32.57 -9.22
N ILE A 906 -5.81 33.48 -8.26
CA ILE A 906 -6.70 34.61 -8.03
C ILE A 906 -6.43 35.75 -9.02
N ASN A 907 -5.17 35.95 -9.43
CA ASN A 907 -4.81 36.98 -10.41
C ASN A 907 -5.26 36.67 -11.85
N THR A 908 -5.54 35.41 -12.21
CA THR A 908 -5.91 35.01 -13.58
C THR A 908 -7.42 34.95 -13.84
N LYS A 909 -8.26 34.92 -12.81
CA LYS A 909 -9.72 34.94 -12.95
C LYS A 909 -10.21 36.38 -13.18
N LYS A 910 -10.63 36.67 -14.41
CA LYS A 910 -11.37 37.90 -14.76
C LYS A 910 -12.76 37.91 -14.12
#